data_AF-S7RAZ2-F1
#
_entry.id   AF-S7RAZ2-F1
#
_cell.length_a   1.000
_cell.length_b   1.000
_cell.length_c   1.000
_cell.angle_alpha   90.00
_cell.angle_beta   90.00
_cell.angle_gamma   90.00
#
_symmetry.space_group_name_H-M   'P 1'
#
loop_
_entity.id
_entity.type
_entity.pdbx_description
1 polymer ?
#
loop_
_entity_poly.entity_id
_entity_poly.type
_entity_poly.pdbx_seq_one_letter_code
_entity_poly.pdbx_strand_id
1 'polypeptide(L)'
;MLETQSYRDMPQYNPLTANHCYHFLPKDAVRLYHLFNKQQGVNTHIPLERNLDEWMDPTSPNFRNDIQESVFYYSKHADAGEQLKVCICTEDMEKSAWQYVHQSTILLDGTFGICTSRLLLFVVMGVDARRKGIPLALFLFSAPTGSRATHAGYSTSILAELLQHWRDSLSGRKGVAFCPYVAITNTDIKGHRALLLVWPEIWLLLCKFHLRLLNSVEHGAACALIEEERSNCRALEKLGGAGAAPAAQAGLKYLDYLKTMWMPEPLWLGWSRQARIRASAILSVPVDDILTTTNHLESFNHVLKNKCLPQWQHSGARLRFDFLIHILITEFIPEFFASRREREWLQRWIDMRFQQFTGGEHLCSSLDDQRQAKAAKACCWWEADTLHDQAARVILHAGLLTSITRGSSGHQFEALCSSTAANFDDPTHVRYRLTICQNGGARCSCPDFLHRGGACKHLRAMQMIIDGWVAAGNVPHFNYPSSLPEARQINTIPVIPPIEPRPQAAAIISSMLMLQDMAADLGGAQVDAAMGSGAAGRAMGLLGAGPSLVAIQVQQRAEQIIQSVLPQLRGLALIMQESKLSESSQITEIREVVSRLHLSLSGQIEAGSSLPAPPEPSATHYSKCHRGLGLLSPSPELKQKRHKSYATL
;
A
#
# COMPACT_ATOMS: atom_id res chain seq x y z
N MET A 1 55.56 23.61 -27.23
CA MET A 1 54.10 23.42 -27.03
C MET A 1 53.75 22.46 -25.89
N LEU A 2 54.56 21.42 -25.60
CA LEU A 2 54.35 20.55 -24.43
C LEU A 2 54.78 21.18 -23.09
N GLU A 3 55.82 22.03 -23.08
CA GLU A 3 56.28 22.72 -21.85
C GLU A 3 55.29 23.75 -21.30
N THR A 4 54.46 24.35 -22.17
CA THR A 4 53.42 25.30 -21.76
C THR A 4 52.24 24.65 -21.04
N GLN A 5 52.18 23.30 -20.99
CA GLN A 5 51.15 22.53 -20.30
C GLN A 5 51.72 21.60 -19.22
N SER A 6 53.01 21.68 -18.91
CA SER A 6 53.61 20.85 -17.86
C SER A 6 53.22 21.36 -16.48
N TYR A 7 52.75 20.47 -15.61
CA TYR A 7 52.52 20.78 -14.20
C TYR A 7 53.83 21.10 -13.49
N ARG A 8 53.74 21.82 -12.35
CA ARG A 8 54.89 22.09 -11.47
C ARG A 8 55.60 20.76 -11.17
N ASP A 9 56.92 20.73 -11.32
CA ASP A 9 57.83 19.59 -11.05
C ASP A 9 57.88 18.45 -12.08
N MET A 10 57.13 18.54 -13.19
CA MET A 10 57.20 17.57 -14.30
C MET A 10 58.62 17.36 -14.92
N PRO A 11 59.54 18.35 -14.96
CA PRO A 11 60.90 18.13 -15.45
C PRO A 11 61.76 17.19 -14.58
N GLN A 12 61.35 16.93 -13.33
CA GLN A 12 62.02 16.01 -12.40
C GLN A 12 61.32 14.65 -12.32
N TYR A 13 60.39 14.37 -13.25
CA TYR A 13 59.60 13.14 -13.30
C TYR A 13 60.47 11.92 -13.58
N ASN A 14 60.74 11.13 -12.54
CA ASN A 14 61.27 9.78 -12.67
C ASN A 14 60.11 8.77 -12.52
N PRO A 15 59.67 8.09 -13.59
CA PRO A 15 58.52 7.17 -13.53
C PRO A 15 58.70 5.99 -12.56
N LEU A 16 59.94 5.67 -12.15
CA LEU A 16 60.24 4.59 -11.21
C LEU A 16 60.14 5.01 -9.74
N THR A 17 60.16 6.31 -9.44
CA THR A 17 60.17 6.84 -8.07
C THR A 17 59.14 7.93 -7.82
N ALA A 18 58.42 8.37 -8.86
CA ALA A 18 57.42 9.43 -8.76
C ALA A 18 56.16 8.92 -8.06
N ASN A 19 55.68 9.70 -7.10
CA ASN A 19 54.37 9.49 -6.51
C ASN A 19 53.32 10.08 -7.48
N HIS A 20 52.56 9.22 -8.16
CA HIS A 20 51.57 9.67 -9.13
C HIS A 20 50.32 10.20 -8.41
N CYS A 21 50.06 11.49 -8.55
CA CYS A 21 48.79 12.10 -8.17
C CYS A 21 47.99 12.38 -9.45
N TYR A 22 46.89 11.64 -9.64
CA TYR A 22 45.98 11.87 -10.76
C TYR A 22 45.05 13.04 -10.43
N HIS A 23 45.25 14.16 -11.13
CA HIS A 23 44.37 15.32 -10.98
C HIS A 23 43.15 15.19 -11.90
N PHE A 24 42.04 14.69 -11.37
CA PHE A 24 40.78 14.62 -12.12
C PHE A 24 40.19 16.01 -12.36
N LEU A 25 40.11 16.41 -13.63
CA LEU A 25 39.39 17.60 -14.04
C LEU A 25 37.88 17.30 -14.09
N PRO A 26 37.00 18.31 -13.95
CA PRO A 26 35.56 18.12 -14.11
C PRO A 26 35.16 17.48 -15.46
N LYS A 27 35.96 17.72 -16.52
CA LYS A 27 35.77 17.11 -17.84
C LYS A 27 36.09 15.61 -17.87
N ASP A 28 36.98 15.15 -16.99
CA ASP A 28 37.35 13.74 -16.89
C ASP A 28 36.19 12.93 -16.32
N ALA A 29 35.45 13.46 -15.36
CA ALA A 29 34.24 12.81 -14.83
C ALA A 29 33.18 12.60 -15.93
N VAL A 30 32.93 13.62 -16.75
CA VAL A 30 32.00 13.53 -17.89
C VAL A 30 32.49 12.50 -18.92
N ARG A 31 33.79 12.50 -19.24
CA ARG A 31 34.39 11.54 -20.17
C ARG A 31 34.31 10.11 -19.64
N LEU A 32 34.62 9.90 -18.36
CA LEU A 32 34.51 8.59 -17.71
C LEU A 32 33.07 8.10 -17.68
N TYR A 33 32.10 8.98 -17.43
CA TYR A 33 30.69 8.66 -17.53
C TYR A 33 30.30 8.21 -18.95
N HIS A 34 30.77 8.91 -19.99
CA HIS A 34 30.54 8.49 -21.37
C HIS A 34 31.21 7.15 -21.70
N LEU A 35 32.45 6.95 -21.27
CA LEU A 35 33.18 5.70 -21.47
C LEU A 35 32.51 4.52 -20.75
N PHE A 36 32.05 4.75 -19.52
CA PHE A 36 31.29 3.77 -18.74
C PHE A 36 30.01 3.38 -19.47
N ASN A 37 29.17 4.34 -19.87
CA ASN A 37 27.95 4.05 -20.63
C ASN A 37 28.24 3.32 -21.94
N LYS A 38 29.29 3.73 -22.66
CA LYS A 38 29.71 3.08 -23.91
C LYS A 38 30.15 1.64 -23.66
N GLN A 39 30.86 1.36 -22.56
CA GLN A 39 31.25 0.01 -22.17
C GLN A 39 30.03 -0.86 -21.86
N GLN A 40 28.95 -0.27 -21.34
CA GLN A 40 27.66 -0.93 -21.13
C GLN A 40 26.81 -1.07 -22.42
N GLY A 41 27.35 -0.66 -23.58
CA GLY A 41 26.65 -0.71 -24.86
C GLY A 41 25.65 0.43 -25.08
N VAL A 42 25.72 1.50 -24.28
CA VAL A 42 24.84 2.67 -24.40
C VAL A 42 25.61 3.85 -24.99
N ASN A 43 25.27 4.22 -26.23
CA ASN A 43 25.92 5.34 -26.90
C ASN A 43 25.26 6.66 -26.51
N THR A 44 25.90 7.41 -25.62
CA THR A 44 25.37 8.70 -25.15
C THR A 44 25.51 9.84 -26.16
N HIS A 45 26.25 9.65 -27.25
CA HIS A 45 26.43 10.68 -28.29
C HIS A 45 25.30 10.71 -29.32
N ILE A 46 24.43 9.70 -29.34
CA ILE A 46 23.25 9.67 -30.20
C ILE A 46 21.98 9.98 -29.39
N PRO A 47 20.88 10.37 -30.08
CA PRO A 47 19.57 10.46 -29.48
C PRO A 47 19.20 9.17 -28.74
N LEU A 48 18.54 9.34 -27.61
CA LEU A 48 18.28 8.26 -26.66
C LEU A 48 17.27 7.23 -27.22
N GLU A 49 16.35 7.65 -28.10
CA GLU A 49 15.43 6.78 -28.83
C GLU A 49 16.16 5.84 -29.79
N ARG A 50 17.20 6.35 -30.45
CA ARG A 50 17.96 5.60 -31.45
C ARG A 50 18.74 4.42 -30.86
N ASN A 51 19.21 4.54 -29.62
CA ASN A 51 19.80 3.40 -28.91
C ASN A 51 18.80 2.24 -28.83
N LEU A 52 17.54 2.51 -28.44
CA LEU A 52 16.51 1.47 -28.36
C LEU A 52 16.16 0.90 -29.72
N ASP A 53 16.00 1.75 -30.74
CA ASP A 53 15.75 1.30 -32.10
C ASP A 53 16.80 0.31 -32.56
N GLU A 54 18.07 0.64 -32.33
CA GLU A 54 19.20 -0.18 -32.70
C GLU A 54 19.32 -1.46 -31.86
N TRP A 55 18.87 -1.45 -30.59
CA TRP A 55 18.84 -2.65 -29.74
C TRP A 55 17.75 -3.64 -30.14
N MET A 56 16.63 -3.15 -30.68
CA MET A 56 15.46 -3.95 -31.06
C MET A 56 15.53 -4.50 -32.49
N ASP A 57 16.39 -3.94 -33.35
CA ASP A 57 16.51 -4.32 -34.76
C ASP A 57 17.56 -5.43 -34.95
N PRO A 58 17.18 -6.68 -35.34
CA PRO A 58 18.13 -7.77 -35.55
C PRO A 58 19.17 -7.50 -36.65
N THR A 59 18.93 -6.53 -37.53
CA THR A 59 19.86 -6.14 -38.60
C THR A 59 20.87 -5.08 -38.17
N SER A 60 20.66 -4.46 -37.01
CA SER A 60 21.54 -3.45 -36.45
C SER A 60 22.83 -4.08 -35.92
N PRO A 61 24.01 -3.47 -36.15
CA PRO A 61 25.25 -3.92 -35.52
C PRO A 61 25.25 -3.76 -33.99
N ASN A 62 24.33 -2.96 -33.44
CA ASN A 62 24.14 -2.75 -32.01
C ASN A 62 22.94 -3.56 -31.47
N PHE A 63 22.45 -4.56 -32.21
CA PHE A 63 21.37 -5.44 -31.75
C PHE A 63 21.69 -6.09 -30.41
N ARG A 64 20.68 -6.17 -29.53
CA ARG A 64 20.83 -6.70 -28.17
C ARG A 64 19.77 -7.73 -27.88
N ASN A 65 20.14 -9.00 -28.05
CA ASN A 65 19.23 -10.13 -27.85
C ASN A 65 18.68 -10.20 -26.42
N ASP A 66 19.52 -9.94 -25.42
CA ASP A 66 19.15 -9.89 -24.00
C ASP A 66 18.03 -8.87 -23.72
N ILE A 67 18.14 -7.69 -24.35
CA ILE A 67 17.13 -6.63 -24.24
C ILE A 67 15.88 -6.98 -25.03
N GLN A 68 16.02 -7.46 -26.26
CA GLN A 68 14.90 -7.79 -27.13
C GLN A 68 14.03 -8.90 -26.52
N GLU A 69 14.64 -9.97 -25.99
CA GLU A 69 13.91 -11.09 -25.35
C GLU A 69 13.13 -10.64 -24.11
N SER A 70 13.63 -9.61 -23.42
CA SER A 70 13.01 -9.03 -22.23
C SER A 70 11.90 -8.01 -22.54
N VAL A 71 11.77 -7.57 -23.79
CA VAL A 71 10.79 -6.57 -24.22
C VAL A 71 9.72 -7.22 -25.09
N PHE A 72 8.52 -7.37 -24.54
CA PHE A 72 7.41 -8.02 -25.24
C PHE A 72 6.62 -7.06 -26.15
N TYR A 73 6.77 -5.74 -25.95
CA TYR A 73 6.16 -4.73 -26.80
C TYR A 73 7.03 -3.47 -26.86
N TYR A 74 7.28 -3.01 -28.07
CA TYR A 74 8.02 -1.80 -28.36
C TYR A 74 7.33 -1.00 -29.47
N SER A 75 7.12 0.29 -29.22
CA SER A 75 6.66 1.26 -30.23
C SER A 75 7.63 2.44 -30.24
N LYS A 76 8.16 2.70 -31.43
CA LYS A 76 9.06 3.83 -31.70
C LYS A 76 8.33 5.16 -31.51
N HIS A 77 9.11 6.22 -31.33
CA HIS A 77 8.60 7.58 -31.47
C HIS A 77 8.80 8.00 -32.93
N ALA A 78 7.88 7.63 -33.83
CA ALA A 78 8.08 7.86 -35.26
C ALA A 78 7.55 9.22 -35.72
N ASP A 79 6.43 9.72 -35.16
CA ASP A 79 5.81 10.98 -35.59
C ASP A 79 5.22 11.89 -34.48
N ALA A 80 4.90 13.13 -34.85
CA ALA A 80 4.24 14.11 -33.99
C ALA A 80 2.85 13.64 -33.53
N GLY A 81 2.78 13.15 -32.28
CA GLY A 81 1.56 12.63 -31.67
C GLY A 81 1.71 11.20 -31.15
N GLU A 82 2.75 10.49 -31.58
CA GLU A 82 3.04 9.14 -31.14
C GLU A 82 3.82 9.15 -29.83
N GLN A 83 3.56 8.14 -28.98
CA GLN A 83 4.26 7.97 -27.72
C GLN A 83 5.24 6.82 -27.88
N LEU A 84 6.46 7.02 -27.40
CA LEU A 84 7.40 5.94 -27.16
C LEU A 84 6.77 4.98 -26.16
N LYS A 85 6.75 3.69 -26.46
CA LYS A 85 6.26 2.64 -25.55
C LYS A 85 7.30 1.52 -25.47
N VAL A 86 7.65 1.11 -24.27
CA VAL A 86 8.57 0.00 -23.99
C VAL A 86 7.99 -0.81 -22.86
N CYS A 87 7.66 -2.07 -23.12
CA CYS A 87 7.11 -2.95 -22.09
C CYS A 87 8.02 -4.14 -21.84
N ILE A 88 8.46 -4.26 -20.59
CA ILE A 88 9.46 -5.23 -20.15
C ILE A 88 8.76 -6.35 -19.37
N CYS A 89 9.06 -7.59 -19.73
CA CYS A 89 8.69 -8.80 -19.01
C CYS A 89 9.76 -9.86 -19.27
N THR A 90 10.66 -10.07 -18.31
CA THR A 90 11.70 -11.11 -18.43
C THR A 90 11.10 -12.50 -18.22
N GLU A 91 11.85 -13.55 -18.56
CA GLU A 91 11.39 -14.94 -18.36
C GLU A 91 11.01 -15.24 -16.90
N ASP A 92 11.78 -14.73 -15.93
CA ASP A 92 11.49 -14.87 -14.50
C ASP A 92 10.18 -14.16 -14.10
N MET A 93 9.91 -13.00 -14.70
CA MET A 93 8.66 -12.26 -14.49
C MET A 93 7.46 -13.00 -15.07
N GLU A 94 7.59 -13.55 -16.28
CA GLU A 94 6.55 -14.35 -16.92
C GLU A 94 6.23 -15.61 -16.11
N LYS A 95 7.26 -16.36 -15.69
CA LYS A 95 7.09 -17.55 -14.84
C LYS A 95 6.35 -17.18 -13.56
N SER A 96 6.72 -16.06 -12.93
CA SER A 96 6.07 -15.55 -11.72
C SER A 96 4.63 -15.12 -11.97
N ALA A 97 4.32 -14.51 -13.11
CA ALA A 97 2.96 -14.10 -13.46
C ALA A 97 2.04 -15.31 -13.55
N TRP A 98 2.48 -16.36 -14.23
CA TRP A 98 1.74 -17.61 -14.30
C TRP A 98 1.61 -18.32 -12.96
N GLN A 99 2.68 -18.33 -12.17
CA GLN A 99 2.71 -19.07 -10.92
C GLN A 99 1.85 -18.42 -9.82
N TYR A 100 1.89 -17.09 -9.71
CA TYR A 100 1.35 -16.39 -8.54
C TYR A 100 0.10 -15.55 -8.83
N VAL A 101 -0.16 -15.25 -10.10
CA VAL A 101 -1.13 -14.21 -10.47
C VAL A 101 -2.23 -14.69 -11.41
N HIS A 102 -1.96 -15.67 -12.27
CA HIS A 102 -3.02 -16.31 -13.03
C HIS A 102 -4.09 -16.84 -12.06
N GLN A 103 -5.36 -16.46 -12.31
CA GLN A 103 -6.50 -16.77 -11.46
C GLN A 103 -6.35 -16.30 -10.01
N SER A 104 -5.56 -15.25 -9.81
CA SER A 104 -5.20 -14.70 -8.50
C SER A 104 -5.20 -13.17 -8.55
N THR A 105 -4.44 -12.51 -7.67
CA THR A 105 -4.44 -11.06 -7.48
C THR A 105 -3.24 -10.39 -8.18
N ILE A 106 -3.50 -9.33 -8.95
CA ILE A 106 -2.49 -8.35 -9.38
C ILE A 106 -2.54 -7.08 -8.54
N LEU A 107 -1.40 -6.42 -8.46
CA LEU A 107 -1.25 -5.05 -8.01
C LEU A 107 -0.77 -4.20 -9.20
N LEU A 108 -1.34 -3.01 -9.39
CA LEU A 108 -0.95 -2.07 -10.45
C LEU A 108 -0.80 -0.66 -9.88
N ASP A 109 0.37 -0.05 -10.04
CA ASP A 109 0.63 1.35 -9.64
C ASP A 109 1.55 2.05 -10.64
N GLY A 110 1.32 3.35 -10.80
CA GLY A 110 2.06 4.25 -11.69
C GLY A 110 3.04 5.11 -10.90
N THR A 111 4.27 5.23 -11.38
CA THR A 111 5.31 6.03 -10.75
C THR A 111 6.03 6.94 -11.75
N PHE A 112 6.49 8.09 -11.25
CA PHE A 112 7.02 9.19 -12.06
C PHE A 112 8.41 9.62 -11.59
N GLY A 113 9.13 10.33 -12.46
CA GLY A 113 10.38 11.00 -12.11
C GLY A 113 11.58 10.08 -11.97
N ILE A 114 11.55 8.93 -12.64
CA ILE A 114 12.63 7.93 -12.64
C ILE A 114 13.76 8.25 -13.63
N CYS A 115 13.50 9.07 -14.65
CA CYS A 115 14.47 9.50 -15.65
C CYS A 115 14.38 11.00 -15.94
N THR A 116 15.33 11.50 -16.74
CA THR A 116 15.33 12.89 -17.24
C THR A 116 14.19 13.16 -18.21
N SER A 117 13.83 12.17 -19.02
CA SER A 117 12.70 12.23 -19.95
C SER A 117 11.36 12.21 -19.22
N ARG A 118 10.31 12.68 -19.89
CA ARG A 118 8.93 12.65 -19.40
C ARG A 118 8.29 11.28 -19.59
N LEU A 119 8.88 10.27 -18.95
CA LEU A 119 8.34 8.92 -18.94
C LEU A 119 7.48 8.66 -17.71
N LEU A 120 6.45 7.87 -17.94
CA LEU A 120 5.66 7.22 -16.91
C LEU A 120 6.07 5.75 -16.86
N LEU A 121 6.19 5.20 -15.66
CA LEU A 121 6.41 3.78 -15.44
C LEU A 121 5.22 3.23 -14.65
N PHE A 122 4.52 2.28 -15.24
CA PHE A 122 3.58 1.44 -14.50
C PHE A 122 4.25 0.12 -14.15
N VAL A 123 4.06 -0.32 -12.91
CA VAL A 123 4.59 -1.59 -12.42
C VAL A 123 3.40 -2.51 -12.15
N VAL A 124 3.39 -3.66 -12.81
CA VAL A 124 2.51 -4.77 -12.44
C VAL A 124 3.26 -5.64 -11.44
N MET A 125 2.61 -5.97 -10.33
CA MET A 125 3.21 -6.76 -9.26
C MET A 125 2.25 -7.86 -8.79
N GLY A 126 2.78 -9.06 -8.59
CA GLY A 126 2.09 -10.16 -7.95
C GLY A 126 2.51 -10.29 -6.50
N VAL A 127 1.85 -11.19 -5.77
CA VAL A 127 2.19 -11.51 -4.38
C VAL A 127 2.47 -13.00 -4.32
N ASP A 128 3.64 -13.35 -3.84
CA ASP A 128 4.06 -14.75 -3.75
C ASP A 128 3.38 -15.50 -2.58
N ALA A 129 3.68 -16.80 -2.48
CA ALA A 129 3.22 -17.65 -1.38
C ALA A 129 3.70 -17.17 0.02
N ARG A 130 4.71 -16.31 0.10
CA ARG A 130 5.28 -15.73 1.33
C ARG A 130 4.77 -14.30 1.61
N ARG A 131 3.75 -13.83 0.89
CA ARG A 131 3.21 -12.47 0.96
C ARG A 131 4.23 -11.37 0.68
N LYS A 132 5.13 -11.61 -0.27
CA LYS A 132 6.09 -10.62 -0.79
C LYS A 132 5.73 -10.26 -2.23
N GLY A 133 5.84 -8.97 -2.54
CA GLY A 133 5.64 -8.45 -3.88
C GLY A 133 6.70 -8.94 -4.85
N ILE A 134 6.30 -9.35 -6.06
CA ILE A 134 7.18 -9.69 -7.18
C ILE A 134 6.78 -8.84 -8.39
N PRO A 135 7.68 -8.05 -8.99
CA PRO A 135 7.37 -7.33 -10.22
C PRO A 135 7.18 -8.33 -11.37
N LEU A 136 6.14 -8.13 -12.18
CA LEU A 136 5.72 -9.04 -13.26
C LEU A 136 5.77 -8.40 -14.64
N ALA A 137 5.63 -7.08 -14.71
CA ALA A 137 5.83 -6.33 -15.93
C ALA A 137 6.12 -4.86 -15.58
N LEU A 138 6.87 -4.20 -16.46
CA LEU A 138 7.12 -2.77 -16.40
C LEU A 138 6.63 -2.14 -17.71
N PHE A 139 5.73 -1.16 -17.63
CA PHE A 139 5.24 -0.43 -18.79
C PHE A 139 5.81 0.99 -18.77
N LEU A 140 6.73 1.28 -19.68
CA LEU A 140 7.33 2.59 -19.83
C LEU A 140 6.76 3.27 -21.06
N PHE A 141 6.26 4.49 -20.92
CA PHE A 141 5.83 5.27 -22.08
C PHE A 141 5.98 6.77 -21.87
N SER A 142 6.17 7.50 -22.98
CA SER A 142 6.32 8.95 -22.96
C SER A 142 4.97 9.67 -22.88
N ALA A 143 4.95 10.82 -22.22
CA ALA A 143 3.78 11.69 -22.26
C ALA A 143 3.55 12.22 -23.69
N PRO A 144 2.30 12.45 -24.10
CA PRO A 144 2.00 12.98 -25.43
C PRO A 144 2.66 14.35 -25.65
N THR A 145 3.08 14.58 -26.90
CA THR A 145 3.74 15.80 -27.35
C THR A 145 2.88 17.01 -27.01
N GLY A 146 3.48 18.02 -26.34
CA GLY A 146 2.78 19.26 -25.96
C GLY A 146 2.14 19.27 -24.56
N SER A 147 2.02 18.12 -23.86
CA SER A 147 1.54 18.11 -22.47
C SER A 147 2.50 18.91 -21.55
N ARG A 148 1.98 19.72 -20.61
CA ARG A 148 2.83 20.49 -19.66
C ARG A 148 3.15 19.73 -18.36
N ALA A 149 2.34 18.72 -18.01
CA ALA A 149 2.50 17.91 -16.80
C ALA A 149 2.44 16.41 -17.11
N THR A 150 3.42 15.64 -16.63
CA THR A 150 3.55 14.19 -16.86
C THR A 150 2.44 13.37 -16.20
N HIS A 151 1.95 13.78 -15.03
CA HIS A 151 0.88 13.05 -14.32
C HIS A 151 -0.47 13.07 -15.05
N ALA A 152 -0.72 14.10 -15.87
CA ALA A 152 -1.93 14.20 -16.68
C ALA A 152 -1.82 13.42 -18.02
N GLY A 153 -0.63 12.89 -18.34
CA GLY A 153 -0.26 12.47 -19.69
C GLY A 153 -0.75 11.10 -20.14
N TYR A 154 -1.19 10.22 -19.23
CA TYR A 154 -1.73 8.91 -19.64
C TYR A 154 -3.25 8.90 -19.69
N SER A 155 -3.80 8.10 -20.58
CA SER A 155 -5.23 7.84 -20.75
C SER A 155 -5.55 6.39 -20.36
N THR A 156 -6.83 6.10 -20.20
CA THR A 156 -7.31 4.72 -20.12
C THR A 156 -6.88 3.91 -21.35
N SER A 157 -6.93 4.51 -22.54
CA SER A 157 -6.65 3.81 -23.80
C SER A 157 -5.23 3.29 -23.89
N ILE A 158 -4.22 4.10 -23.53
CA ILE A 158 -2.84 3.63 -23.57
C ILE A 158 -2.60 2.53 -22.54
N LEU A 159 -3.10 2.68 -21.31
CA LEU A 159 -2.87 1.67 -20.30
C LEU A 159 -3.59 0.36 -20.64
N ALA A 160 -4.79 0.43 -21.24
CA ALA A 160 -5.51 -0.74 -21.75
C ALA A 160 -4.72 -1.42 -22.88
N GLU A 161 -4.17 -0.65 -23.83
CA GLU A 161 -3.32 -1.17 -24.91
C GLU A 161 -2.09 -1.92 -24.36
N LEU A 162 -1.37 -1.33 -23.40
CA LEU A 162 -0.16 -1.96 -22.84
C LEU A 162 -0.49 -3.23 -22.03
N LEU A 163 -1.58 -3.20 -21.24
CA LEU A 163 -2.08 -4.37 -20.52
C LEU A 163 -2.55 -5.47 -21.48
N GLN A 164 -3.16 -5.09 -22.60
CA GLN A 164 -3.63 -5.98 -23.66
C GLN A 164 -2.44 -6.70 -24.32
N HIS A 165 -1.39 -5.97 -24.70
CA HIS A 165 -0.16 -6.58 -25.20
C HIS A 165 0.48 -7.55 -24.21
N TRP A 166 0.46 -7.21 -22.92
CA TRP A 166 1.00 -8.09 -21.88
C TRP A 166 0.19 -9.38 -21.76
N ARG A 167 -1.15 -9.27 -21.69
CA ARG A 167 -2.07 -10.42 -21.66
C ARG A 167 -1.85 -11.33 -22.86
N ASP A 168 -1.77 -10.76 -24.06
CA ASP A 168 -1.65 -11.53 -25.29
C ASP A 168 -0.27 -12.18 -25.42
N SER A 169 0.80 -11.49 -24.98
CA SER A 169 2.15 -12.07 -24.91
C SER A 169 2.19 -13.30 -24.00
N LEU A 170 1.59 -13.21 -22.81
CA LEU A 170 1.51 -14.34 -21.89
C LEU A 170 0.65 -15.49 -22.45
N SER A 171 -0.51 -15.14 -23.02
CA SER A 171 -1.47 -16.11 -23.53
C SER A 171 -0.97 -16.86 -24.75
N GLY A 172 -0.31 -16.17 -25.68
CA GLY A 172 0.22 -16.75 -26.91
C GLY A 172 1.29 -17.81 -26.67
N ARG A 173 2.12 -17.65 -25.63
CA ARG A 173 3.20 -18.61 -25.31
C ARG A 173 2.70 -19.93 -24.73
N LYS A 174 1.59 -19.92 -23.98
CA LYS A 174 1.02 -21.14 -23.34
C LYS A 174 -0.23 -21.69 -24.02
N GLY A 175 -0.82 -20.98 -24.97
CA GLY A 175 -2.08 -21.36 -25.60
C GLY A 175 -3.29 -21.33 -24.66
N VAL A 176 -3.15 -20.73 -23.48
CA VAL A 176 -4.21 -20.56 -22.47
C VAL A 176 -4.33 -19.07 -22.17
N ALA A 177 -5.56 -18.57 -22.06
CA ALA A 177 -5.81 -17.16 -21.77
C ALA A 177 -5.30 -16.80 -20.36
N PHE A 178 -4.42 -15.81 -20.26
CA PHE A 178 -3.96 -15.28 -18.99
C PHE A 178 -5.04 -14.39 -18.35
N CYS A 179 -5.62 -14.85 -17.23
CA CYS A 179 -6.72 -14.19 -16.55
C CYS A 179 -6.47 -14.04 -15.04
N PRO A 180 -6.09 -12.86 -14.54
CA PRO A 180 -6.14 -12.55 -13.10
C PRO A 180 -7.60 -12.32 -12.67
N TYR A 181 -7.95 -12.73 -11.45
CA TYR A 181 -9.31 -12.58 -10.92
C TYR A 181 -9.52 -11.30 -10.14
N VAL A 182 -8.48 -10.80 -9.48
CA VAL A 182 -8.57 -9.61 -8.63
C VAL A 182 -7.44 -8.65 -9.00
N ALA A 183 -7.72 -7.35 -9.01
CA ALA A 183 -6.69 -6.33 -9.13
C ALA A 183 -6.79 -5.30 -8.01
N ILE A 184 -5.65 -4.91 -7.44
CA ILE A 184 -5.56 -3.77 -6.53
C ILE A 184 -4.81 -2.66 -7.23
N THR A 185 -5.41 -1.48 -7.28
CA THR A 185 -4.75 -0.32 -7.88
C THR A 185 -5.00 0.94 -7.06
N ASN A 186 -4.27 1.99 -7.42
CA ASN A 186 -4.47 3.30 -6.86
C ASN A 186 -5.79 3.88 -7.38
N THR A 187 -6.19 5.02 -6.85
CA THR A 187 -7.60 5.44 -6.89
C THR A 187 -7.93 6.23 -8.15
N ASP A 188 -7.16 5.97 -9.20
CA ASP A 188 -7.32 6.60 -10.48
C ASP A 188 -8.31 5.81 -11.34
N ILE A 189 -9.33 6.54 -11.81
CA ILE A 189 -10.39 5.98 -12.65
C ILE A 189 -9.82 5.43 -13.97
N LYS A 190 -8.66 5.94 -14.40
CA LYS A 190 -8.04 5.59 -15.68
C LYS A 190 -7.54 4.15 -15.70
N GLY A 191 -6.81 3.74 -14.66
CA GLY A 191 -6.28 2.41 -14.43
C GLY A 191 -7.38 1.40 -14.17
N HIS A 192 -8.38 1.78 -13.37
CA HIS A 192 -9.59 0.98 -13.19
C HIS A 192 -10.25 0.61 -14.51
N ARG A 193 -10.52 1.63 -15.34
CA ARG A 193 -11.18 1.42 -16.63
C ARG A 193 -10.31 0.62 -17.58
N ALA A 194 -8.98 0.80 -17.55
CA ALA A 194 -8.05 0.04 -18.38
C ALA A 194 -8.08 -1.45 -18.03
N LEU A 195 -8.08 -1.79 -16.74
CA LEU A 195 -8.18 -3.17 -16.26
C LEU A 195 -9.50 -3.83 -16.69
N LEU A 196 -10.64 -3.14 -16.56
CA LEU A 196 -11.95 -3.66 -17.00
C LEU A 196 -12.07 -3.84 -18.51
N LEU A 197 -11.38 -3.02 -19.31
CA LEU A 197 -11.35 -3.19 -20.77
C LEU A 197 -10.58 -4.46 -21.18
N VAL A 198 -9.51 -4.79 -20.46
CA VAL A 198 -8.65 -5.95 -20.78
C VAL A 198 -9.17 -7.24 -20.15
N TRP A 199 -9.71 -7.17 -18.93
CA TRP A 199 -10.32 -8.28 -18.23
C TRP A 199 -11.70 -7.87 -17.68
N PRO A 200 -12.79 -8.02 -18.47
CA PRO A 200 -14.12 -7.59 -18.07
C PRO A 200 -14.65 -8.24 -16.78
N GLU A 201 -14.15 -9.42 -16.43
CA GLU A 201 -14.55 -10.19 -15.25
C GLU A 201 -13.66 -9.90 -14.02
N ILE A 202 -12.66 -9.03 -14.14
CA ILE A 202 -11.74 -8.76 -13.03
C ILE A 202 -12.43 -8.00 -11.90
N TRP A 203 -12.23 -8.47 -10.67
CA TRP A 203 -12.71 -7.80 -9.48
C TRP A 203 -11.71 -6.73 -9.03
N LEU A 204 -12.11 -5.46 -9.04
CA LEU A 204 -11.25 -4.35 -8.66
C LEU A 204 -11.32 -4.04 -7.17
N LEU A 205 -10.16 -3.91 -6.55
CA LEU A 205 -9.97 -3.41 -5.19
C LEU A 205 -9.20 -2.09 -5.20
N LEU A 206 -9.54 -1.19 -4.29
CA LEU A 206 -8.93 0.13 -4.12
C LEU A 206 -7.99 0.17 -2.91
N CYS A 207 -6.85 0.85 -3.06
CA CYS A 207 -5.95 1.15 -1.93
C CYS A 207 -6.59 2.16 -0.96
N LYS A 208 -6.45 1.92 0.35
CA LYS A 208 -7.40 2.36 1.40
C LYS A 208 -7.23 3.76 2.02
N PHE A 209 -8.36 4.29 2.54
CA PHE A 209 -8.46 5.31 3.61
C PHE A 209 -9.70 5.07 4.55
N HIS A 210 -9.62 5.45 5.84
CA HIS A 210 -10.63 5.45 6.95
C HIS A 210 -11.28 4.13 7.46
N LEU A 211 -10.75 3.58 8.57
CA LEU A 211 -11.09 2.27 9.18
C LEU A 211 -12.59 1.91 9.32
N ARG A 212 -13.48 2.85 9.68
CA ARG A 212 -14.93 2.58 9.81
C ARG A 212 -15.59 2.37 8.44
N LEU A 213 -15.29 3.23 7.48
CA LEU A 213 -15.74 3.09 6.11
C LEU A 213 -15.16 1.82 5.49
N LEU A 214 -13.89 1.53 5.72
CA LEU A 214 -13.21 0.31 5.24
C LEU A 214 -13.83 -0.99 5.76
N ASN A 215 -14.50 -0.94 6.90
CA ASN A 215 -15.15 -2.11 7.51
C ASN A 215 -16.64 -2.22 7.15
N SER A 216 -17.18 -1.26 6.39
CA SER A 216 -18.57 -1.31 5.94
C SER A 216 -18.81 -2.48 4.99
N VAL A 217 -19.97 -3.11 5.18
CA VAL A 217 -20.47 -4.24 4.37
C VAL A 217 -21.66 -3.82 3.51
N GLU A 218 -22.36 -2.75 3.92
CA GLU A 218 -23.51 -2.19 3.22
C GLU A 218 -23.22 -0.74 2.82
N HIS A 219 -23.53 -0.41 1.57
CA HIS A 219 -23.27 0.92 0.99
C HIS A 219 -24.08 2.01 1.71
N GLY A 220 -25.35 1.72 2.01
CA GLY A 220 -26.22 2.64 2.76
C GLY A 220 -25.68 2.96 4.15
N ALA A 221 -25.19 1.95 4.88
CA ALA A 221 -24.56 2.14 6.18
C ALA A 221 -23.27 2.97 6.08
N ALA A 222 -22.46 2.75 5.04
CA ALA A 222 -21.26 3.53 4.78
C ALA A 222 -21.58 5.00 4.47
N CYS A 223 -22.63 5.26 3.69
CA CYS A 223 -23.12 6.63 3.43
C CYS A 223 -23.65 7.29 4.71
N ALA A 224 -24.35 6.53 5.57
CA ALA A 224 -24.85 7.03 6.84
C ALA A 224 -23.71 7.49 7.77
N LEU A 225 -22.56 6.80 7.79
CA LEU A 225 -21.38 7.23 8.54
C LEU A 225 -20.86 8.61 8.10
N ILE A 226 -20.95 8.91 6.79
CA ILE A 226 -20.50 10.20 6.24
C ILE A 226 -21.50 11.30 6.59
N GLU A 227 -22.78 11.00 6.58
CA GLU A 227 -23.82 11.96 6.99
C GLU A 227 -23.83 12.21 8.50
N GLU A 228 -23.52 11.20 9.31
CA GLU A 228 -23.27 11.33 10.75
C GLU A 228 -22.12 12.32 11.01
N GLU A 229 -20.97 12.10 10.37
CA GLU A 229 -19.80 12.98 10.54
C GLU A 229 -20.04 14.38 9.98
N ARG A 230 -20.81 14.50 8.90
CA ARG A 230 -21.25 15.80 8.36
C ARG A 230 -22.09 16.56 9.37
N SER A 231 -22.97 15.85 10.09
CA SER A 231 -23.79 16.45 11.15
C SER A 231 -22.91 16.93 12.32
N ASN A 232 -21.89 16.16 12.69
CA ASN A 232 -20.91 16.55 13.70
C ASN A 232 -20.11 17.80 13.28
N CYS A 233 -19.61 17.86 12.05
CA CYS A 233 -18.93 19.05 11.52
C CYS A 233 -19.85 20.27 11.50
N ARG A 234 -21.13 20.14 11.09
CA ARG A 234 -22.10 21.24 11.15
C ARG A 234 -22.39 21.70 12.59
N ALA A 235 -22.40 20.78 13.56
CA ALA A 235 -22.55 21.13 14.97
C ALA A 235 -21.32 21.88 15.50
N LEU A 236 -20.11 21.42 15.14
CA LEU A 236 -18.84 22.07 15.48
C LEU A 236 -18.70 23.46 14.84
N GLU A 237 -19.20 23.67 13.62
CA GLU A 237 -19.23 24.98 12.98
C GLU A 237 -20.11 25.97 13.74
N LYS A 238 -21.24 25.50 14.27
CA LYS A 238 -22.20 26.33 15.03
C LYS A 238 -21.78 26.59 16.47
N LEU A 239 -21.14 25.62 17.12
CA LEU A 239 -20.77 25.66 18.54
C LEU A 239 -19.32 26.10 18.78
N GLY A 240 -18.48 26.07 17.75
CA GLY A 240 -17.05 26.31 17.85
C GLY A 240 -16.68 27.79 17.95
N GLY A 241 -15.69 28.11 18.79
CA GLY A 241 -15.05 29.44 18.80
C GLY A 241 -14.27 29.75 17.51
N ALA A 242 -13.64 30.92 17.44
CA ALA A 242 -12.99 31.47 16.23
C ALA A 242 -11.98 30.53 15.52
N GLY A 243 -11.44 29.51 16.20
CA GLY A 243 -10.54 28.51 15.61
C GLY A 243 -11.21 27.21 15.12
N ALA A 244 -12.41 26.88 15.60
CA ALA A 244 -13.09 25.60 15.31
C ALA A 244 -13.99 25.65 14.06
N ALA A 245 -14.57 26.82 13.75
CA ALA A 245 -15.40 26.99 12.55
C ALA A 245 -14.63 26.76 11.22
N PRO A 246 -13.38 27.25 11.04
CA PRO A 246 -12.59 26.96 9.84
C PRO A 246 -12.26 25.46 9.68
N ALA A 247 -11.99 24.77 10.80
CA ALA A 247 -11.72 23.32 10.79
C ALA A 247 -12.97 22.52 10.43
N ALA A 248 -14.14 22.92 10.94
CA ALA A 248 -15.42 22.32 10.59
C ALA A 248 -15.76 22.49 9.09
N GLN A 249 -15.52 23.69 8.52
CA GLN A 249 -15.70 23.93 7.09
C GLN A 249 -14.75 23.10 6.22
N ALA A 250 -13.49 22.95 6.64
CA ALA A 250 -12.55 22.06 5.97
C ALA A 250 -13.02 20.59 6.03
N GLY A 251 -13.54 20.14 7.18
CA GLY A 251 -14.15 18.82 7.36
C GLY A 251 -15.35 18.60 6.44
N LEU A 252 -16.26 19.57 6.33
CA LEU A 252 -17.40 19.50 5.41
C LEU A 252 -16.97 19.36 3.95
N LYS A 253 -16.01 20.19 3.52
CA LYS A 253 -15.45 20.11 2.16
C LYS A 253 -14.79 18.76 1.89
N TYR A 254 -14.12 18.18 2.89
CA TYR A 254 -13.55 16.84 2.79
C TYR A 254 -14.63 15.75 2.67
N LEU A 255 -15.71 15.85 3.44
CA LEU A 255 -16.84 14.91 3.36
C LEU A 255 -17.60 15.01 2.03
N ASP A 256 -17.72 16.21 1.45
CA ASP A 256 -18.25 16.40 0.09
C ASP A 256 -17.39 15.72 -0.96
N TYR A 257 -16.06 15.90 -0.87
CA TYR A 257 -15.11 15.19 -1.71
C TYR A 257 -15.25 13.67 -1.55
N LEU A 258 -15.32 13.17 -0.31
CA LEU A 258 -15.46 11.75 -0.03
C LEU A 258 -16.75 11.18 -0.64
N LYS A 259 -17.88 11.87 -0.44
CA LYS A 259 -19.18 11.44 -0.97
C LYS A 259 -19.21 11.43 -2.50
N THR A 260 -18.66 12.46 -3.14
CA THR A 260 -18.70 12.60 -4.60
C THR A 260 -17.71 11.69 -5.30
N MET A 261 -16.50 11.56 -4.76
CA MET A 261 -15.39 10.86 -5.43
C MET A 261 -15.23 9.39 -4.99
N TRP A 262 -15.65 9.02 -3.78
CA TRP A 262 -15.34 7.70 -3.21
C TRP A 262 -16.55 6.85 -2.86
N MET A 263 -17.70 7.49 -2.62
CA MET A 263 -18.95 6.82 -2.31
C MET A 263 -19.86 6.47 -3.49
N PRO A 264 -19.55 6.75 -4.77
CA PRO A 264 -20.21 6.02 -5.85
C PRO A 264 -20.10 4.51 -5.57
N GLU A 265 -21.21 3.79 -5.65
CA GLU A 265 -21.28 2.38 -5.22
C GLU A 265 -20.19 1.49 -5.84
N PRO A 266 -19.86 1.59 -7.15
CA PRO A 266 -18.77 0.81 -7.73
C PRO A 266 -17.40 1.10 -7.12
N LEU A 267 -17.13 2.34 -6.71
CA LEU A 267 -15.87 2.72 -6.06
C LEU A 267 -15.86 2.27 -4.60
N TRP A 268 -16.94 2.44 -3.86
CA TRP A 268 -17.07 1.93 -2.50
C TRP A 268 -16.89 0.40 -2.44
N LEU A 269 -17.45 -0.33 -3.41
CA LEU A 269 -17.24 -1.76 -3.58
C LEU A 269 -15.78 -2.14 -3.85
N GLY A 270 -14.89 -1.21 -4.19
CA GLY A 270 -13.47 -1.49 -4.38
C GLY A 270 -12.67 -1.51 -3.08
N TRP A 271 -12.98 -0.66 -2.09
CA TRP A 271 -12.16 -0.55 -0.87
C TRP A 271 -12.85 -1.04 0.41
N SER A 272 -14.14 -1.36 0.36
CA SER A 272 -14.94 -1.77 1.51
C SER A 272 -14.62 -3.19 2.00
N ARG A 273 -15.19 -3.60 3.14
CA ARG A 273 -15.11 -4.98 3.62
C ARG A 273 -15.94 -5.91 2.74
N GLN A 274 -17.04 -5.42 2.17
CA GLN A 274 -17.83 -6.17 1.21
C GLN A 274 -16.99 -6.59 -0.01
N ALA A 275 -16.15 -5.68 -0.52
CA ALA A 275 -15.17 -5.96 -1.56
C ALA A 275 -14.30 -7.17 -1.22
N ARG A 276 -13.77 -7.18 0.01
CA ARG A 276 -12.86 -8.21 0.49
C ARG A 276 -13.56 -9.54 0.75
N ILE A 277 -14.81 -9.51 1.21
CA ILE A 277 -15.65 -10.72 1.34
C ILE A 277 -15.87 -11.35 -0.03
N ARG A 278 -16.18 -10.54 -1.05
CA ARG A 278 -16.34 -11.03 -2.43
C ARG A 278 -15.02 -11.56 -3.01
N ALA A 279 -13.93 -10.81 -2.87
CA ALA A 279 -12.61 -11.25 -3.32
C ALA A 279 -12.15 -12.54 -2.61
N SER A 280 -12.44 -12.66 -1.31
CA SER A 280 -12.20 -13.88 -0.52
C SER A 280 -12.97 -15.08 -1.06
N ALA A 281 -14.24 -14.90 -1.43
CA ALA A 281 -15.04 -15.96 -2.05
C ALA A 281 -14.51 -16.35 -3.44
N ILE A 282 -14.09 -15.37 -4.26
CA ILE A 282 -13.53 -15.61 -5.60
C ILE A 282 -12.19 -16.36 -5.51
N LEU A 283 -11.31 -15.94 -4.60
CA LEU A 283 -9.95 -16.47 -4.47
C LEU A 283 -9.86 -17.70 -3.55
N SER A 284 -10.95 -18.06 -2.86
CA SER A 284 -10.97 -19.13 -1.85
C SER A 284 -9.90 -18.95 -0.76
N VAL A 285 -9.66 -17.71 -0.32
CA VAL A 285 -8.73 -17.37 0.78
C VAL A 285 -9.45 -16.60 1.89
N PRO A 286 -8.99 -16.63 3.15
CA PRO A 286 -9.61 -15.87 4.24
C PRO A 286 -9.71 -14.35 3.93
N VAL A 287 -10.78 -13.70 4.38
CA VAL A 287 -10.99 -12.25 4.18
C VAL A 287 -9.84 -11.40 4.71
N ASP A 288 -9.22 -11.82 5.81
CA ASP A 288 -8.09 -11.13 6.43
C ASP A 288 -6.79 -11.29 5.63
N ASP A 289 -6.74 -12.24 4.69
CA ASP A 289 -5.61 -12.49 3.79
C ASP A 289 -5.72 -11.73 2.48
N ILE A 290 -6.90 -11.15 2.19
CA ILE A 290 -7.08 -10.22 1.07
C ILE A 290 -6.32 -8.94 1.37
N LEU A 291 -5.33 -8.64 0.54
CA LEU A 291 -4.56 -7.40 0.64
C LEU A 291 -5.47 -6.19 0.56
N THR A 292 -5.12 -5.19 1.38
CA THR A 292 -5.94 -3.99 1.52
C THR A 292 -5.22 -2.71 1.10
N THR A 293 -3.95 -2.80 0.71
CA THR A 293 -3.14 -1.63 0.32
C THR A 293 -2.12 -2.01 -0.75
N THR A 294 -1.59 -0.99 -1.43
CA THR A 294 -0.49 -1.08 -2.38
C THR A 294 0.89 -1.03 -1.70
N ASN A 295 1.00 -1.34 -0.40
CA ASN A 295 2.25 -1.24 0.36
C ASN A 295 3.44 -1.94 -0.33
N HIS A 296 3.18 -3.06 -1.01
CA HIS A 296 4.21 -3.78 -1.77
C HIS A 296 4.75 -2.93 -2.94
N LEU A 297 3.86 -2.28 -3.69
CA LEU A 297 4.23 -1.39 -4.80
C LEU A 297 4.86 -0.10 -4.30
N GLU A 298 4.36 0.49 -3.23
CA GLU A 298 4.96 1.69 -2.61
C GLU A 298 6.37 1.40 -2.11
N SER A 299 6.56 0.26 -1.43
CA SER A 299 7.88 -0.20 -0.97
C SER A 299 8.81 -0.45 -2.16
N PHE A 300 8.33 -1.12 -3.21
CA PHE A 300 9.10 -1.35 -4.42
C PHE A 300 9.51 -0.03 -5.10
N ASN A 301 8.56 0.88 -5.32
CA ASN A 301 8.80 2.19 -5.92
C ASN A 301 9.80 3.00 -5.09
N HIS A 302 9.70 2.93 -3.76
CA HIS A 302 10.66 3.58 -2.86
C HIS A 302 12.06 2.97 -2.98
N VAL A 303 12.18 1.64 -2.97
CA VAL A 303 13.48 0.95 -3.09
C VAL A 303 14.10 1.24 -4.46
N LEU A 304 13.32 1.15 -5.53
CA LEU A 304 13.77 1.46 -6.88
C LEU A 304 14.34 2.88 -6.94
N LYS A 305 13.57 3.88 -6.49
CA LYS A 305 13.98 5.30 -6.59
C LYS A 305 15.10 5.72 -5.65
N ASN A 306 15.11 5.19 -4.42
CA ASN A 306 15.98 5.72 -3.36
C ASN A 306 17.14 4.80 -3.00
N LYS A 307 17.17 3.57 -3.50
CA LYS A 307 18.29 2.63 -3.28
C LYS A 307 18.92 2.17 -4.58
N CYS A 308 18.12 1.72 -5.54
CA CYS A 308 18.64 1.10 -6.76
C CYS A 308 19.09 2.13 -7.80
N LEU A 309 18.26 3.12 -8.11
CA LEU A 309 18.60 4.13 -9.13
C LEU A 309 19.71 5.13 -8.72
N PRO A 310 19.83 5.58 -7.45
CA PRO A 310 20.81 6.61 -7.09
C PRO A 310 22.27 6.24 -7.38
N GLN A 311 22.65 4.97 -7.27
CA GLN A 311 24.01 4.53 -7.56
C GLN A 311 24.42 4.72 -9.04
N TRP A 312 23.43 4.85 -9.92
CA TRP A 312 23.63 5.05 -11.36
C TRP A 312 23.56 6.52 -11.77
N GLN A 313 23.18 7.42 -10.84
CA GLN A 313 23.01 8.84 -11.13
C GLN A 313 24.35 9.56 -11.21
N HIS A 314 24.53 10.38 -12.25
CA HIS A 314 25.68 11.25 -12.36
C HIS A 314 25.39 12.62 -11.72
N SER A 315 26.07 12.94 -10.62
CA SER A 315 25.91 14.22 -9.89
C SER A 315 24.46 14.50 -9.44
N GLY A 316 23.71 13.46 -9.05
CA GLY A 316 22.30 13.57 -8.66
C GLY A 316 21.33 13.86 -9.81
N ALA A 317 21.83 13.89 -11.06
CA ALA A 317 20.96 13.96 -12.24
C ALA A 317 20.27 12.61 -12.44
N ARG A 318 18.99 12.67 -12.86
CA ARG A 318 18.24 11.46 -13.22
C ARG A 318 18.89 10.76 -14.40
N LEU A 319 18.59 9.46 -14.55
CA LEU A 319 19.13 8.67 -15.65
C LEU A 319 18.54 9.09 -16.99
N ARG A 320 19.33 8.97 -18.06
CA ARG A 320 18.76 8.90 -19.42
C ARG A 320 17.93 7.63 -19.53
N PHE A 321 16.87 7.67 -20.34
CA PHE A 321 15.90 6.57 -20.31
C PHE A 321 16.35 5.30 -21.03
N ASP A 322 17.18 5.43 -22.07
CA ASP A 322 17.89 4.33 -22.72
C ASP A 322 18.75 3.58 -21.69
N PHE A 323 19.53 4.32 -20.92
CA PHE A 323 20.34 3.77 -19.83
C PHE A 323 19.48 3.18 -18.71
N LEU A 324 18.36 3.80 -18.35
CA LEU A 324 17.41 3.24 -17.38
C LEU A 324 16.86 1.89 -17.84
N ILE A 325 16.41 1.77 -19.10
CA ILE A 325 15.89 0.51 -19.65
C ILE A 325 16.96 -0.57 -19.64
N HIS A 326 18.17 -0.21 -20.07
CA HIS A 326 19.33 -1.10 -20.01
C HIS A 326 19.55 -1.63 -18.58
N ILE A 327 19.69 -0.75 -17.58
CA ILE A 327 19.93 -1.15 -16.19
C ILE A 327 18.75 -1.93 -15.58
N LEU A 328 17.50 -1.60 -15.94
CA LEU A 328 16.34 -2.36 -15.48
C LEU A 328 16.43 -3.82 -15.96
N ILE A 329 16.80 -4.03 -17.22
CA ILE A 329 16.82 -5.36 -17.84
C ILE A 329 18.06 -6.15 -17.45
N THR A 330 19.25 -5.54 -17.45
CA THR A 330 20.52 -6.29 -17.32
C THR A 330 21.00 -6.42 -15.89
N GLU A 331 20.64 -5.47 -15.01
CA GLU A 331 21.15 -5.45 -13.64
C GLU A 331 20.00 -5.67 -12.64
N PHE A 332 19.03 -4.76 -12.61
CA PHE A 332 18.09 -4.67 -11.50
C PHE A 332 17.10 -5.85 -11.45
N ILE A 333 16.43 -6.19 -12.56
CA ILE A 333 15.49 -7.31 -12.59
C ILE A 333 16.22 -8.65 -12.33
N PRO A 334 17.35 -8.96 -13.02
CA PRO A 334 18.11 -10.17 -12.76
C PRO A 334 18.59 -10.29 -11.31
N GLU A 335 19.16 -9.22 -10.74
CA GLU A 335 19.63 -9.20 -9.36
C GLU A 335 18.47 -9.40 -8.37
N PHE A 336 17.31 -8.78 -8.63
CA PHE A 336 16.11 -8.95 -7.80
C PHE A 336 15.69 -10.44 -7.73
N PHE A 337 15.60 -11.11 -8.87
CA PHE A 337 15.22 -12.52 -8.92
C PHE A 337 16.33 -13.45 -8.43
N ALA A 338 17.60 -13.15 -8.67
CA ALA A 338 18.74 -13.90 -8.13
C ALA A 338 18.75 -13.85 -6.59
N SER A 339 18.70 -12.64 -6.02
CA SER A 339 18.61 -12.41 -4.57
C SER A 339 17.41 -13.10 -3.93
N ARG A 340 16.33 -13.27 -4.70
CA ARG A 340 15.12 -13.96 -4.24
C ARG A 340 15.31 -15.48 -4.25
N ARG A 341 15.85 -16.05 -5.33
CA ARG A 341 16.19 -17.48 -5.40
C ARG A 341 17.18 -17.87 -4.30
N GLU A 342 18.18 -17.05 -4.05
CA GLU A 342 19.15 -17.26 -2.97
C GLU A 342 18.47 -17.25 -1.59
N ARG A 343 17.57 -16.30 -1.34
CA ARG A 343 16.80 -16.26 -0.09
C ARG A 343 15.85 -17.44 0.07
N GLU A 344 15.22 -17.90 -1.01
CA GLU A 344 14.40 -19.11 -0.99
C GLU A 344 15.23 -20.36 -0.74
N TRP A 345 16.39 -20.46 -1.40
CA TRP A 345 17.32 -21.57 -1.19
C TRP A 345 17.85 -21.60 0.24
N LEU A 346 18.30 -20.46 0.78
CA LEU A 346 18.77 -20.35 2.16
C LEU A 346 17.67 -20.72 3.15
N GLN A 347 16.43 -20.27 2.93
CA GLN A 347 15.31 -20.63 3.79
C GLN A 347 15.06 -22.14 3.77
N ARG A 348 14.98 -22.75 2.57
CA ARG A 348 14.81 -24.21 2.45
C ARG A 348 15.95 -24.97 3.13
N TRP A 349 17.18 -24.49 2.98
CA TRP A 349 18.35 -25.08 3.63
C TRP A 349 18.26 -24.99 5.16
N ILE A 350 17.83 -23.84 5.71
CA ILE A 350 17.59 -23.65 7.14
C ILE A 350 16.49 -24.60 7.61
N ASP A 351 15.35 -24.65 6.90
CA ASP A 351 14.21 -25.48 7.26
C ASP A 351 14.59 -26.97 7.28
N MET A 352 15.30 -27.44 6.25
CA MET A 352 15.81 -28.82 6.19
C MET A 352 16.74 -29.15 7.34
N ARG A 353 17.70 -28.27 7.66
CA ARG A 353 18.60 -28.51 8.78
C ARG A 353 17.87 -28.46 10.11
N PHE A 354 16.96 -27.51 10.29
CA PHE A 354 16.18 -27.43 11.51
C PHE A 354 15.37 -28.71 11.71
N GLN A 355 14.72 -29.23 10.67
CA GLN A 355 14.02 -30.52 10.70
C GLN A 355 14.95 -31.69 11.06
N GLN A 356 16.13 -31.76 10.45
CA GLN A 356 17.12 -32.82 10.69
C GLN A 356 17.68 -32.80 12.12
N PHE A 357 18.00 -31.62 12.68
CA PHE A 357 18.71 -31.52 13.96
C PHE A 357 17.80 -31.40 15.19
N THR A 358 16.52 -31.04 15.01
CA THR A 358 15.58 -30.89 16.15
C THR A 358 14.66 -32.09 16.37
N GLY A 359 14.84 -33.20 15.63
CA GLY A 359 13.88 -34.32 15.65
C GLY A 359 12.51 -33.91 15.10
N GLY A 360 12.52 -33.02 14.09
CA GLY A 360 11.45 -32.07 13.78
C GLY A 360 10.15 -32.62 13.19
N GLU A 361 9.98 -33.95 13.05
CA GLU A 361 8.66 -34.52 12.71
C GLU A 361 7.60 -34.09 13.75
N HIS A 362 7.97 -34.00 15.03
CA HIS A 362 7.06 -33.59 16.11
C HIS A 362 6.82 -32.07 16.21
N LEU A 363 7.75 -31.23 15.73
CA LEU A 363 7.63 -29.76 15.79
C LEU A 363 6.91 -29.17 14.57
N CYS A 364 7.14 -29.73 13.38
CA CYS A 364 6.37 -29.36 12.18
C CYS A 364 4.92 -29.84 12.28
N SER A 365 4.69 -31.08 12.75
CA SER A 365 3.34 -31.54 13.11
C SER A 365 2.75 -30.66 14.21
N SER A 366 3.48 -30.29 15.26
CA SER A 366 2.96 -29.37 16.28
C SER A 366 2.62 -27.96 15.76
N LEU A 367 3.28 -27.45 14.72
CA LEU A 367 2.97 -26.14 14.13
C LEU A 367 1.77 -26.21 13.17
N ASP A 368 1.65 -27.28 12.40
CA ASP A 368 0.46 -27.55 11.60
C ASP A 368 -0.74 -27.93 12.47
N ASP A 369 -0.53 -28.67 13.56
CA ASP A 369 -1.51 -28.93 14.62
C ASP A 369 -1.84 -27.66 15.38
N GLN A 370 -0.92 -26.72 15.58
CA GLN A 370 -1.24 -25.40 16.14
C GLN A 370 -2.03 -24.54 15.16
N ARG A 371 -1.72 -24.58 13.86
CA ARG A 371 -2.49 -23.87 12.82
C ARG A 371 -3.88 -24.47 12.66
N GLN A 372 -3.99 -25.80 12.65
CA GLN A 372 -5.24 -26.54 12.62
C GLN A 372 -6.02 -26.42 13.92
N ALA A 373 -5.37 -26.39 15.10
CA ALA A 373 -6.01 -26.13 16.38
C ALA A 373 -6.48 -24.68 16.48
N LYS A 374 -5.76 -23.71 15.89
CA LYS A 374 -6.19 -22.31 15.82
C LYS A 374 -7.38 -22.12 14.86
N ALA A 375 -7.44 -22.90 13.78
CA ALA A 375 -8.62 -22.99 12.90
C ALA A 375 -9.80 -23.73 13.58
N ALA A 376 -9.53 -24.78 14.36
CA ALA A 376 -10.53 -25.53 15.12
C ALA A 376 -11.10 -24.73 16.30
N LYS A 377 -10.28 -23.88 16.95
CA LYS A 377 -10.69 -22.96 18.04
C LYS A 377 -11.72 -21.90 17.62
N ALA A 378 -12.03 -21.78 16.33
CA ALA A 378 -13.06 -20.87 15.81
C ALA A 378 -14.35 -21.59 15.37
N CYS A 379 -14.42 -22.92 15.43
CA CYS A 379 -15.59 -23.69 14.99
C CYS A 379 -16.54 -23.98 16.16
N CYS A 380 -17.84 -23.74 15.96
CA CYS A 380 -18.89 -24.08 16.93
C CYS A 380 -19.60 -25.37 16.50
N TRP A 381 -19.72 -26.33 17.41
CA TRP A 381 -20.55 -27.53 17.28
C TRP A 381 -21.35 -27.75 18.57
N TRP A 382 -22.45 -28.47 18.48
CA TRP A 382 -23.52 -28.57 19.46
C TRP A 382 -23.64 -30.01 19.96
N GLU A 383 -22.59 -30.50 20.61
CA GLU A 383 -22.62 -31.83 21.24
C GLU A 383 -23.64 -31.89 22.39
N ALA A 384 -24.15 -33.07 22.75
CA ALA A 384 -25.01 -33.19 23.91
C ALA A 384 -24.20 -32.92 25.19
N ASP A 385 -24.53 -31.86 25.93
CA ASP A 385 -23.81 -31.44 27.13
C ASP A 385 -24.78 -30.91 28.19
N THR A 386 -25.19 -31.82 29.07
CA THR A 386 -26.19 -31.55 30.11
C THR A 386 -25.76 -30.47 31.10
N LEU A 387 -24.46 -30.32 31.36
CA LEU A 387 -23.95 -29.30 32.27
C LEU A 387 -24.07 -27.90 31.67
N HIS A 388 -23.66 -27.74 30.40
CA HIS A 388 -23.78 -26.47 29.72
C HIS A 388 -25.24 -26.11 29.42
N ASP A 389 -26.10 -27.10 29.17
CA ASP A 389 -27.54 -26.89 29.00
C ASP A 389 -28.22 -26.43 30.30
N GLN A 390 -27.84 -27.00 31.45
CA GLN A 390 -28.32 -26.52 32.76
C GLN A 390 -27.83 -25.10 33.05
N ALA A 391 -26.56 -24.81 32.78
CA ALA A 391 -26.01 -23.46 32.95
C ALA A 391 -26.65 -22.44 32.00
N ALA A 392 -27.02 -22.85 30.80
CA ALA A 392 -27.77 -22.03 29.84
C ALA A 392 -29.16 -21.66 30.39
N ARG A 393 -29.88 -22.60 31.02
CA ARG A 393 -31.17 -22.30 31.66
C ARG A 393 -31.03 -21.30 32.80
N VAL A 394 -29.96 -21.38 33.57
CA VAL A 394 -29.67 -20.38 34.62
C VAL A 394 -29.48 -18.98 34.03
N ILE A 395 -28.76 -18.86 32.91
CA ILE A 395 -28.58 -17.58 32.18
C ILE A 395 -29.93 -17.00 31.74
N LEU A 396 -30.82 -17.85 31.22
CA LEU A 396 -32.16 -17.44 30.79
C LEU A 396 -33.05 -17.01 31.96
N HIS A 397 -33.09 -17.80 33.03
CA HIS A 397 -33.87 -17.48 34.22
C HIS A 397 -33.41 -16.19 34.91
N ALA A 398 -32.11 -15.93 34.90
CA ALA A 398 -31.53 -14.71 35.46
C ALA A 398 -31.64 -13.49 34.52
N GLY A 399 -32.20 -13.64 33.31
CA GLY A 399 -32.36 -12.54 32.35
C GLY A 399 -31.05 -11.93 31.87
N LEU A 400 -29.95 -12.70 31.89
CA LEU A 400 -28.60 -12.20 31.59
C LEU A 400 -28.35 -11.99 30.09
N LEU A 401 -29.20 -12.57 29.24
CA LEU A 401 -29.14 -12.41 27.80
C LEU A 401 -29.99 -11.20 27.39
N THR A 402 -29.34 -10.19 26.83
CA THR A 402 -29.94 -8.89 26.48
C THR A 402 -29.71 -8.57 25.01
N SER A 403 -30.56 -7.70 24.47
CA SER A 403 -30.39 -7.13 23.12
C SER A 403 -30.27 -8.18 22.01
N ILE A 404 -31.15 -9.19 22.00
CA ILE A 404 -31.18 -10.14 20.89
C ILE A 404 -31.75 -9.43 19.66
N THR A 405 -30.89 -9.14 18.70
CA THR A 405 -31.25 -8.46 17.46
C THR A 405 -31.03 -9.39 16.28
N ARG A 406 -31.90 -9.25 15.28
CA ARG A 406 -31.73 -9.92 13.99
C ARG A 406 -30.71 -9.11 13.18
N GLY A 407 -29.66 -9.77 12.68
CA GLY A 407 -28.67 -9.14 11.82
C GLY A 407 -29.29 -8.71 10.48
N SER A 408 -28.61 -7.80 9.77
CA SER A 408 -29.14 -7.17 8.55
C SER A 408 -29.41 -8.15 7.40
N SER A 409 -28.71 -9.29 7.38
CA SER A 409 -28.94 -10.38 6.41
C SER A 409 -30.20 -11.20 6.69
N GLY A 410 -30.87 -11.02 7.84
CA GLY A 410 -32.03 -11.82 8.23
C GLY A 410 -31.73 -13.28 8.62
N HIS A 411 -30.50 -13.75 8.38
CA HIS A 411 -30.06 -15.14 8.60
C HIS A 411 -29.13 -15.31 9.81
N GLN A 412 -28.97 -14.27 10.62
CA GLN A 412 -28.17 -14.33 11.85
C GLN A 412 -28.87 -13.58 12.98
N PHE A 413 -28.63 -14.04 14.21
CA PHE A 413 -28.98 -13.33 15.42
C PHE A 413 -27.71 -12.93 16.15
N GLU A 414 -27.74 -11.76 16.77
CA GLU A 414 -26.69 -11.26 17.65
C GLU A 414 -27.29 -10.97 19.03
N ALA A 415 -26.52 -11.21 20.08
CA ALA A 415 -26.94 -10.93 21.46
C ALA A 415 -25.76 -10.51 22.32
N LEU A 416 -26.06 -9.90 23.46
CA LEU A 416 -25.11 -9.63 24.54
C LEU A 416 -25.51 -10.45 25.77
N CYS A 417 -24.57 -11.18 26.35
CA CYS A 417 -24.79 -11.88 27.62
C CYS A 417 -23.90 -11.27 28.70
N SER A 418 -24.50 -10.84 29.81
CA SER A 418 -23.75 -10.45 31.00
C SER A 418 -23.17 -11.69 31.68
N SER A 419 -21.97 -11.55 32.24
CA SER A 419 -21.36 -12.63 33.05
C SER A 419 -22.25 -12.94 34.27
N THR A 420 -22.31 -14.21 34.66
CA THR A 420 -23.00 -14.64 35.91
C THR A 420 -22.35 -14.08 37.18
N ALA A 421 -21.14 -13.52 37.07
CA ALA A 421 -20.45 -12.81 38.15
C ALA A 421 -20.65 -11.28 38.11
N ALA A 422 -21.50 -10.77 37.21
CA ALA A 422 -21.74 -9.35 37.05
C ALA A 422 -22.55 -8.78 38.23
N ASN A 423 -22.06 -7.68 38.81
CA ASN A 423 -22.88 -6.79 39.61
C ASN A 423 -23.65 -5.87 38.65
N PHE A 424 -24.97 -5.91 38.68
CA PHE A 424 -25.81 -5.14 37.75
C PHE A 424 -25.75 -3.62 37.99
N ASP A 425 -25.26 -3.20 39.16
CA ASP A 425 -25.04 -1.79 39.49
C ASP A 425 -23.75 -1.22 38.89
N ASP A 426 -22.88 -2.07 38.33
CA ASP A 426 -21.63 -1.66 37.67
C ASP A 426 -21.81 -1.62 36.14
N PRO A 427 -21.79 -0.44 35.49
CA PRO A 427 -21.89 -0.33 34.04
C PRO A 427 -20.69 -0.92 33.28
N THR A 428 -19.60 -1.28 33.98
CA THR A 428 -18.38 -1.86 33.41
C THR A 428 -18.32 -3.39 33.48
N HIS A 429 -19.39 -4.05 33.92
CA HIS A 429 -19.40 -5.52 34.01
C HIS A 429 -19.13 -6.19 32.66
N VAL A 430 -18.43 -7.32 32.70
CA VAL A 430 -18.03 -8.08 31.51
C VAL A 430 -19.26 -8.59 30.76
N ARG A 431 -19.34 -8.24 29.47
CA ARG A 431 -20.37 -8.72 28.54
C ARG A 431 -19.74 -9.52 27.42
N TYR A 432 -20.37 -10.65 27.10
CA TYR A 432 -19.97 -11.50 26.00
C TYR A 432 -20.86 -11.24 24.79
N ARG A 433 -20.26 -11.09 23.62
CA ARG A 433 -20.99 -10.99 22.34
C ARG A 433 -21.22 -12.38 21.78
N LEU A 434 -22.44 -12.61 21.32
CA LEU A 434 -22.86 -13.87 20.72
C LEU A 434 -23.37 -13.62 19.30
N THR A 435 -23.13 -14.59 18.44
CA THR A 435 -23.71 -14.65 17.09
C THR A 435 -24.08 -16.08 16.77
N ILE A 436 -25.29 -16.30 16.25
CA ILE A 436 -25.75 -17.59 15.71
C ILE A 436 -26.30 -17.34 14.31
N CYS A 437 -25.77 -18.05 13.32
CA CYS A 437 -26.19 -18.01 11.93
C CYS A 437 -27.05 -19.22 11.58
N GLN A 438 -28.00 -19.05 10.68
CA GLN A 438 -28.94 -20.10 10.27
C GLN A 438 -28.26 -21.31 9.62
N ASN A 439 -27.10 -21.09 8.98
CA ASN A 439 -26.29 -22.14 8.38
C ASN A 439 -25.53 -23.00 9.41
N GLY A 440 -25.57 -22.65 10.69
CA GLY A 440 -24.91 -23.37 11.78
C GLY A 440 -23.58 -22.82 12.24
N GLY A 441 -23.11 -21.73 11.62
CA GLY A 441 -22.00 -20.94 12.18
C GLY A 441 -22.44 -20.24 13.47
N ALA A 442 -21.64 -20.35 14.53
CA ALA A 442 -21.90 -19.60 15.76
C ALA A 442 -20.59 -19.18 16.45
N ARG A 443 -20.64 -18.09 17.21
CA ARG A 443 -19.47 -17.53 17.91
C ARG A 443 -19.85 -16.87 19.21
N CYS A 444 -19.02 -17.06 20.23
CA CYS A 444 -19.11 -16.34 21.50
C CYS A 444 -17.76 -15.71 21.86
N SER A 445 -17.76 -14.54 22.49
CA SER A 445 -16.54 -13.91 22.99
C SER A 445 -16.16 -14.35 24.42
N CYS A 446 -16.82 -15.37 24.98
CA CYS A 446 -16.49 -15.86 26.33
C CYS A 446 -15.22 -16.72 26.33
N PRO A 447 -14.46 -16.76 27.43
CA PRO A 447 -13.24 -17.55 27.54
C PRO A 447 -13.46 -19.03 27.20
N ASP A 448 -14.55 -19.64 27.67
CA ASP A 448 -14.90 -21.03 27.39
C ASP A 448 -14.93 -21.34 25.88
N PHE A 449 -15.65 -20.52 25.09
CA PHE A 449 -15.70 -20.66 23.63
C PHE A 449 -14.33 -20.42 22.98
N LEU A 450 -13.60 -19.39 23.41
CA LEU A 450 -12.30 -19.05 22.82
C LEU A 450 -11.22 -20.11 23.06
N HIS A 451 -11.32 -20.84 24.18
CA HIS A 451 -10.37 -21.90 24.53
C HIS A 451 -10.78 -23.26 23.98
N ARG A 452 -12.06 -23.63 24.07
CA ARG A 452 -12.57 -24.96 23.73
C ARG A 452 -13.15 -25.06 22.33
N GLY A 453 -13.65 -23.96 21.76
CA GLY A 453 -14.64 -24.01 20.68
C GLY A 453 -15.99 -24.52 21.22
N GLY A 454 -16.79 -25.14 20.35
CA GLY A 454 -18.04 -25.78 20.74
C GLY A 454 -19.10 -24.81 21.27
N ALA A 455 -20.33 -25.29 21.46
CA ALA A 455 -21.42 -24.48 22.00
C ALA A 455 -21.23 -24.29 23.51
N CYS A 456 -20.79 -23.09 23.90
CA CYS A 456 -20.71 -22.67 25.29
C CYS A 456 -22.11 -22.45 25.89
N LYS A 457 -22.19 -22.31 27.23
CA LYS A 457 -23.45 -22.06 27.94
C LYS A 457 -24.22 -20.83 27.44
N HIS A 458 -23.52 -19.80 26.98
CA HIS A 458 -24.15 -18.58 26.45
C HIS A 458 -24.80 -18.82 25.09
N LEU A 459 -24.12 -19.57 24.20
CA LEU A 459 -24.68 -19.93 22.89
C LEU A 459 -25.88 -20.85 23.03
N ARG A 460 -25.83 -21.81 23.97
CA ARG A 460 -26.98 -22.68 24.30
C ARG A 460 -28.16 -21.91 24.86
N ALA A 461 -27.93 -20.89 25.70
CA ALA A 461 -29.01 -20.03 26.18
C ALA A 461 -29.69 -19.30 25.01
N MET A 462 -28.90 -18.75 24.08
CA MET A 462 -29.42 -18.07 22.90
C MET A 462 -30.13 -19.04 21.94
N GLN A 463 -29.61 -20.25 21.76
CA GLN A 463 -30.23 -21.32 20.97
C GLN A 463 -31.63 -21.64 21.48
N MET A 464 -31.81 -21.84 22.79
CA MET A 464 -33.11 -22.18 23.37
C MET A 464 -34.19 -21.12 23.06
N ILE A 465 -33.82 -19.84 22.99
CA ILE A 465 -34.74 -18.77 22.59
C ILE A 465 -35.07 -18.86 21.10
N ILE A 466 -34.05 -19.05 20.25
CA ILE A 466 -34.23 -19.19 18.81
C ILE A 466 -35.12 -20.40 18.50
N ASP A 467 -34.89 -21.54 19.14
CA ASP A 467 -35.71 -22.74 18.99
C ASP A 467 -37.15 -22.50 19.42
N GLY A 468 -37.37 -21.72 20.48
CA GLY A 468 -38.71 -21.26 20.87
C GLY A 468 -39.40 -20.44 19.77
N TRP A 469 -38.65 -19.57 19.07
CA TRP A 469 -39.17 -18.81 17.93
C TRP A 469 -39.40 -19.68 16.69
N VAL A 470 -38.55 -20.67 16.44
CA VAL A 470 -38.73 -21.64 15.35
C VAL A 470 -40.00 -22.44 15.60
N ALA A 471 -40.20 -22.95 16.82
CA ALA A 471 -41.38 -23.70 17.22
C ALA A 471 -42.68 -22.87 17.11
N ALA A 472 -42.60 -21.57 17.38
CA ALA A 472 -43.72 -20.63 17.21
C ALA A 472 -43.94 -20.18 15.74
N GLY A 473 -43.09 -20.61 14.80
CA GLY A 473 -43.17 -20.22 13.38
C GLY A 473 -42.72 -18.79 13.09
N ASN A 474 -42.06 -18.12 14.05
CA ASN A 474 -41.62 -16.72 13.90
C ASN A 474 -40.32 -16.60 13.09
N VAL A 475 -39.49 -17.65 13.06
CA VAL A 475 -38.21 -17.69 12.35
C VAL A 475 -38.01 -19.06 11.67
N PRO A 476 -37.29 -19.12 10.54
CA PRO A 476 -37.02 -20.38 9.85
C PRO A 476 -36.05 -21.26 10.64
N HIS A 477 -36.01 -22.56 10.33
CA HIS A 477 -35.17 -23.55 11.01
C HIS A 477 -33.67 -23.19 10.94
N PHE A 478 -32.95 -23.42 12.04
CA PHE A 478 -31.51 -23.24 12.18
C PHE A 478 -30.80 -24.59 12.15
N ASN A 479 -29.69 -24.69 11.40
CA ASN A 479 -28.85 -25.86 11.45
C ASN A 479 -27.90 -25.77 12.65
N TYR A 480 -27.73 -26.84 13.41
CA TYR A 480 -26.82 -26.90 14.55
C TYR A 480 -25.88 -28.10 14.38
N PRO A 481 -24.64 -27.90 13.88
CA PRO A 481 -23.73 -29.02 13.64
C PRO A 481 -23.46 -29.76 14.94
N SER A 482 -23.74 -31.05 14.98
CA SER A 482 -23.65 -31.89 16.17
C SER A 482 -22.21 -32.29 16.51
N SER A 483 -21.30 -32.19 15.54
CA SER A 483 -19.92 -32.62 15.66
C SER A 483 -18.93 -31.62 15.06
N LEU A 484 -17.69 -31.66 15.53
CA LEU A 484 -16.61 -30.82 14.99
C LEU A 484 -16.36 -31.02 13.48
N PRO A 485 -16.36 -32.26 12.92
CA PRO A 485 -16.25 -32.46 11.48
C PRO A 485 -17.37 -31.80 10.68
N GLU A 486 -18.61 -31.87 11.17
CA GLU A 486 -19.77 -31.23 10.55
C GLU A 486 -19.68 -29.70 10.60
N ALA A 487 -19.25 -29.14 11.73
CA ALA A 487 -19.01 -27.70 11.88
C ALA A 487 -17.90 -27.20 10.95
N ARG A 488 -16.87 -28.01 10.69
CA ARG A 488 -15.80 -27.67 9.73
C ARG A 488 -16.33 -27.64 8.30
N GLN A 489 -17.19 -28.58 7.91
CA GLN A 489 -17.81 -28.58 6.58
C GLN A 489 -18.65 -27.31 6.36
N ILE A 490 -19.41 -26.89 7.36
CA ILE A 490 -20.21 -25.65 7.31
C ILE A 490 -19.32 -24.41 7.20
N ASN A 491 -18.20 -24.35 7.93
CA ASN A 491 -17.25 -23.23 7.82
C ASN A 491 -16.45 -23.23 6.50
N THR A 492 -16.39 -24.35 5.78
CA THR A 492 -15.76 -24.43 4.44
C THR A 492 -16.73 -24.16 3.29
N ILE A 493 -18.04 -24.18 3.53
CA ILE A 493 -19.04 -23.84 2.50
C ILE A 493 -19.25 -22.32 2.54
N PRO A 494 -18.81 -21.56 1.51
CA PRO A 494 -19.09 -20.14 1.45
C PRO A 494 -20.61 -19.94 1.43
N VAL A 495 -21.10 -19.00 2.25
CA VAL A 495 -22.50 -18.56 2.21
C VAL A 495 -22.75 -17.97 0.83
N ILE A 496 -23.39 -18.73 -0.06
CA ILE A 496 -23.91 -18.22 -1.32
C ILE A 496 -25.19 -17.45 -0.96
N PRO A 497 -25.23 -16.11 -1.04
CA PRO A 497 -26.50 -15.41 -0.92
C PRO A 497 -27.41 -15.85 -2.08
N PRO A 498 -28.73 -15.96 -1.87
CA PRO A 498 -29.65 -16.34 -2.93
C PRO A 498 -29.47 -15.39 -4.11
N ILE A 499 -29.27 -15.97 -5.30
CA ILE A 499 -29.18 -15.25 -6.55
C ILE A 499 -30.57 -14.67 -6.82
N GLU A 500 -30.77 -13.39 -6.54
CA GLU A 500 -31.92 -12.68 -7.08
C GLU A 500 -31.78 -12.61 -8.62
N PRO A 501 -32.87 -12.86 -9.37
CA PRO A 501 -32.84 -12.76 -10.82
C PRO A 501 -32.59 -11.30 -11.24
N ARG A 502 -31.48 -11.09 -11.98
CA ARG A 502 -31.10 -9.81 -12.58
C ARG A 502 -32.26 -9.19 -13.38
N PRO A 503 -32.61 -7.91 -13.20
CA PRO A 503 -33.27 -7.15 -14.25
C PRO A 503 -32.21 -6.64 -15.24
N GLN A 504 -32.28 -7.12 -16.49
CA GLN A 504 -31.42 -6.69 -17.62
C GLN A 504 -31.54 -5.19 -17.97
N ALA A 505 -32.40 -4.42 -17.29
CA ALA A 505 -32.63 -3.00 -17.55
C ALA A 505 -31.50 -2.07 -17.07
N ALA A 506 -30.66 -2.48 -16.11
CA ALA A 506 -29.62 -1.61 -15.53
C ALA A 506 -28.45 -1.32 -16.50
N ALA A 507 -28.16 -2.24 -17.42
CA ALA A 507 -27.10 -2.06 -18.43
C ALA A 507 -27.50 -1.03 -19.51
N ILE A 508 -28.79 -0.92 -19.82
CA ILE A 508 -29.30 -0.03 -20.87
C ILE A 508 -29.42 1.42 -20.35
N ILE A 509 -29.76 1.62 -19.08
CA ILE A 509 -29.88 2.95 -18.48
C ILE A 509 -28.50 3.60 -18.24
N SER A 510 -27.46 2.80 -17.97
CA SER A 510 -26.08 3.30 -17.82
C SER A 510 -25.50 3.79 -19.16
N SER A 511 -25.87 3.17 -20.27
CA SER A 511 -25.48 3.64 -21.62
C SER A 511 -26.26 4.87 -22.09
N MET A 512 -27.48 5.09 -21.58
CA MET A 512 -28.33 6.23 -21.98
C MET A 512 -27.95 7.55 -21.28
N LEU A 513 -27.52 7.49 -20.02
CA LEU A 513 -27.01 8.66 -19.29
C LEU A 513 -25.62 9.13 -19.80
N MET A 514 -24.82 8.22 -20.35
CA MET A 514 -23.51 8.54 -20.95
C MET A 514 -23.61 9.28 -22.29
N LEU A 515 -24.73 9.16 -23.02
CA LEU A 515 -24.93 9.89 -24.28
C LEU A 515 -25.39 11.35 -24.06
N GLN A 516 -25.95 11.67 -22.90
CA GLN A 516 -26.33 13.05 -22.57
C GLN A 516 -25.13 13.93 -22.20
N ASP A 517 -24.09 13.36 -21.57
CA ASP A 517 -22.85 14.09 -21.26
C ASP A 517 -21.99 14.37 -22.51
N MET A 518 -22.11 13.57 -23.58
CA MET A 518 -21.43 13.84 -24.85
C MET A 518 -22.03 15.01 -25.65
N ALA A 519 -23.28 15.40 -25.37
CA ALA A 519 -23.93 16.53 -26.03
C ALA A 519 -23.52 17.88 -25.41
N ALA A 520 -23.00 17.89 -24.18
CA ALA A 520 -22.58 19.10 -23.47
C ALA A 520 -21.17 19.58 -23.88
N ASP A 521 -20.30 18.69 -24.36
CA ASP A 521 -18.90 19.01 -24.70
C ASP A 521 -18.69 19.51 -26.16
N LEU A 522 -19.75 19.63 -26.96
CA LEU A 522 -19.66 20.08 -28.36
C LEU A 522 -20.33 21.43 -28.65
N GLY A 523 -20.76 22.19 -27.64
CA GLY A 523 -21.44 23.47 -27.83
C GLY A 523 -20.82 24.62 -27.03
N GLY A 524 -19.96 25.42 -27.65
CA GLY A 524 -19.67 26.78 -27.18
C GLY A 524 -18.25 27.28 -27.39
N ALA A 525 -17.95 27.74 -28.61
CA ALA A 525 -16.86 28.68 -28.87
C ALA A 525 -17.43 30.09 -29.09
N GLN A 526 -16.56 31.11 -28.93
CA GLN A 526 -16.71 32.54 -29.24
C GLN A 526 -17.43 33.41 -28.16
N VAL A 527 -16.98 34.62 -27.71
CA VAL A 527 -16.11 35.70 -28.24
C VAL A 527 -15.57 36.63 -27.09
N ASP A 528 -14.32 37.11 -27.23
CA ASP A 528 -13.64 38.36 -26.78
C ASP A 528 -13.69 38.91 -25.33
N ALA A 529 -12.81 39.80 -24.86
CA ALA A 529 -11.39 40.20 -25.02
C ALA A 529 -11.29 41.56 -24.30
N ALA A 530 -10.24 41.82 -23.50
CA ALA A 530 -9.55 43.12 -23.38
C ALA A 530 -8.69 43.26 -22.10
N MET A 531 -7.37 43.36 -22.35
CA MET A 531 -6.42 44.40 -21.88
C MET A 531 -6.34 44.80 -20.38
N GLY A 532 -5.17 45.01 -19.78
CA GLY A 532 -3.79 45.09 -20.31
C GLY A 532 -2.73 45.36 -19.22
N SER A 533 -1.47 45.40 -19.68
CA SER A 533 -0.23 46.06 -19.18
C SER A 533 0.13 46.05 -17.67
N GLY A 534 1.38 45.91 -17.22
CA GLY A 534 2.67 46.07 -17.89
C GLY A 534 3.88 45.61 -17.06
N ALA A 535 5.05 45.73 -17.69
CA ALA A 535 6.42 45.34 -17.32
C ALA A 535 7.00 46.20 -16.17
N ALA A 536 8.20 46.04 -15.56
CA ALA A 536 9.42 45.25 -15.71
C ALA A 536 10.26 45.44 -14.40
N GLY A 537 11.25 44.58 -14.10
CA GLY A 537 12.43 44.97 -13.30
C GLY A 537 13.03 43.97 -12.29
N ARG A 538 14.09 43.25 -12.72
CA ARG A 538 15.31 42.70 -12.04
C ARG A 538 15.36 42.64 -10.49
N ALA A 539 15.58 41.51 -9.81
CA ALA A 539 16.75 40.59 -9.69
C ALA A 539 17.87 41.02 -8.70
N MET A 540 18.00 40.30 -7.56
CA MET A 540 19.22 39.92 -6.79
C MET A 540 18.81 39.00 -5.60
N GLY A 541 19.24 37.73 -5.53
CA GLY A 541 20.33 37.20 -4.66
C GLY A 541 19.78 36.60 -3.33
N LEU A 542 19.48 35.29 -3.20
CA LEU A 542 20.30 34.13 -2.74
C LEU A 542 20.98 34.28 -1.35
N LEU A 543 20.60 33.44 -0.36
CA LEU A 543 21.45 32.47 0.39
C LEU A 543 20.75 31.94 1.68
N GLY A 544 20.92 30.63 1.94
CA GLY A 544 20.94 30.06 3.31
C GLY A 544 19.78 29.16 3.75
N ALA A 545 19.85 27.85 3.48
CA ALA A 545 19.15 26.83 4.29
C ALA A 545 20.18 26.14 5.18
N GLY A 546 20.07 26.34 6.50
CA GLY A 546 21.05 25.93 7.49
C GLY A 546 20.81 24.54 8.12
N PRO A 547 21.69 24.14 9.07
CA PRO A 547 21.76 22.81 9.71
C PRO A 547 20.54 22.36 10.53
N SER A 548 19.50 23.20 10.70
CA SER A 548 18.38 22.90 11.60
C SER A 548 17.45 21.80 11.08
N LEU A 549 17.36 21.62 9.77
CA LEU A 549 16.44 20.65 9.15
C LEU A 549 16.91 19.19 9.34
N VAL A 550 18.22 18.99 9.39
CA VAL A 550 18.83 17.68 9.69
C VAL A 550 18.72 17.36 11.17
N ALA A 551 18.90 18.35 12.06
CA ALA A 551 18.72 18.16 13.50
C ALA A 551 17.28 17.76 13.86
N ILE A 552 16.28 18.37 13.23
CA ILE A 552 14.86 18.05 13.43
C ILE A 552 14.53 16.63 12.91
N GLN A 553 15.08 16.21 11.77
CA GLN A 553 14.86 14.85 11.25
C GLN A 553 15.53 13.78 12.10
N VAL A 554 16.72 14.04 12.65
CA VAL A 554 17.41 13.10 13.55
C VAL A 554 16.66 12.98 14.88
N GLN A 555 16.17 14.09 15.43
CA GLN A 555 15.39 14.09 16.67
C GLN A 555 14.04 13.36 16.51
N GLN A 556 13.31 13.60 15.42
CA GLN A 556 12.05 12.90 15.14
C GLN A 556 12.24 11.39 14.96
N ARG A 557 13.35 10.98 14.32
CA ARG A 557 13.64 9.55 14.12
C ARG A 557 14.09 8.86 15.42
N ALA A 558 14.82 9.57 16.28
CA ALA A 558 15.18 9.08 17.61
C ALA A 558 13.94 8.92 18.50
N GLU A 559 13.03 9.89 18.53
CA GLU A 559 11.77 9.81 19.28
C GLU A 559 10.88 8.66 18.78
N GLN A 560 10.80 8.42 17.47
CA GLN A 560 10.03 7.31 16.91
C GLN A 560 10.58 5.94 17.33
N ILE A 561 11.91 5.79 17.34
CA ILE A 561 12.57 4.55 17.78
C ILE A 561 12.34 4.35 19.28
N ILE A 562 12.51 5.40 20.10
CA ILE A 562 12.27 5.36 21.54
C ILE A 562 10.82 4.96 21.86
N GLN A 563 9.83 5.54 21.17
CA GLN A 563 8.42 5.22 21.35
C GLN A 563 8.06 3.79 20.91
N SER A 564 8.79 3.22 19.93
CA SER A 564 8.57 1.84 19.49
C SER A 564 9.12 0.79 20.45
N VAL A 565 10.18 1.12 21.20
CA VAL A 565 10.89 0.19 22.09
C VAL A 565 10.38 0.30 23.54
N LEU A 566 9.89 1.47 23.98
CA LEU A 566 9.43 1.71 25.36
C LEU A 566 8.34 0.72 25.85
N PRO A 567 7.31 0.37 25.07
CA PRO A 567 6.27 -0.57 25.50
C PRO A 567 6.82 -1.99 25.70
N GLN A 568 7.82 -2.39 24.92
CA GLN A 568 8.46 -3.71 25.03
C GLN A 568 9.35 -3.78 26.28
N LEU A 569 10.08 -2.70 26.58
CA LEU A 569 10.87 -2.58 27.81
C LEU A 569 10.00 -2.51 29.06
N ARG A 570 8.84 -1.84 29.00
CA ARG A 570 7.85 -1.84 30.09
C ARG A 570 7.22 -3.22 30.29
N GLY A 571 6.91 -3.94 29.21
CA GLY A 571 6.43 -5.32 29.27
C GLY A 571 7.46 -6.26 29.92
N LEU A 572 8.73 -6.14 29.53
CA LEU A 572 9.84 -6.88 30.15
C LEU A 572 10.02 -6.54 31.63
N ALA A 573 9.97 -5.26 32.01
CA ALA A 573 10.11 -4.84 33.40
C ALA A 573 8.96 -5.35 34.30
N LEU A 574 7.72 -5.38 33.78
CA LEU A 574 6.56 -5.94 34.48
C LEU A 574 6.65 -7.46 34.62
N ILE A 575 7.04 -8.17 33.56
CA ILE A 575 7.27 -9.62 33.61
C ILE A 575 8.37 -9.96 34.62
N MET A 576 9.45 -9.17 34.67
CA MET A 576 10.54 -9.34 35.64
C MET A 576 10.12 -9.00 37.08
N GLN A 577 9.13 -8.13 37.29
CA GLN A 577 8.57 -7.85 38.63
C GLN A 577 7.60 -8.93 39.11
N GLU A 578 6.84 -9.55 38.21
CA GLU A 578 5.83 -10.56 38.54
C GLU A 578 6.38 -11.98 38.63
N SER A 579 7.48 -12.26 37.94
CA SER A 579 8.09 -13.59 37.93
C SER A 579 9.13 -13.75 39.05
N LYS A 580 8.91 -14.70 39.97
CA LYS A 580 9.92 -15.19 40.93
C LYS A 580 10.96 -16.06 40.22
N LEU A 581 11.54 -15.58 39.12
CA LEU A 581 12.62 -16.28 38.43
C LEU A 581 13.90 -16.12 39.24
N SER A 582 14.59 -17.22 39.53
CA SER A 582 15.93 -17.18 40.09
C SER A 582 16.85 -16.42 39.15
N GLU A 583 17.42 -15.30 39.62
CA GLU A 583 18.24 -14.39 38.81
C GLU A 583 19.44 -15.14 38.20
N SER A 584 19.38 -15.39 36.88
CA SER A 584 20.56 -15.82 36.14
C SER A 584 21.42 -14.59 35.83
N SER A 585 22.73 -14.79 35.66
CA SER A 585 23.68 -13.72 35.32
C SER A 585 23.28 -12.93 34.08
N GLN A 586 22.60 -13.58 33.12
CA GLN A 586 22.11 -12.96 31.88
C GLN A 586 20.93 -12.00 32.14
N ILE A 587 20.06 -12.30 33.11
CA ILE A 587 18.94 -11.43 33.49
C ILE A 587 19.46 -10.18 34.20
N THR A 588 20.49 -10.33 35.03
CA THR A 588 21.17 -9.21 35.70
C THR A 588 21.85 -8.28 34.69
N GLU A 589 22.52 -8.84 33.69
CA GLU A 589 23.16 -8.07 32.61
C GLU A 589 22.14 -7.25 31.80
N ILE A 590 21.00 -7.86 31.44
CA ILE A 590 19.91 -7.17 30.73
C ILE A 590 19.33 -6.04 31.59
N ARG A 591 19.12 -6.27 32.89
CA ARG A 591 18.61 -5.25 33.83
C ARG A 591 19.54 -4.04 33.93
N GLU A 592 20.84 -4.29 33.91
CA GLU A 592 21.87 -3.24 34.01
C GLU A 592 22.01 -2.43 32.71
N VAL A 593 21.85 -3.08 31.54
CA VAL A 593 21.83 -2.39 30.23
C VAL A 593 20.58 -1.50 30.11
N VAL A 594 19.41 -2.01 30.49
CA VAL A 594 18.15 -1.24 30.46
C VAL A 594 18.19 -0.04 31.42
N SER A 595 18.78 -0.20 32.60
CA SER A 595 18.93 0.88 33.58
C SER A 595 19.88 1.98 33.09
N ARG A 596 21.00 1.61 32.44
CA ARG A 596 21.94 2.56 31.83
C ARG A 596 21.30 3.36 30.67
N LEU A 597 20.52 2.68 29.82
CA LEU A 597 19.77 3.34 28.74
C LEU A 597 18.73 4.32 29.28
N HIS A 598 18.00 3.95 30.34
CA HIS A 598 17.01 4.82 30.96
C HIS A 598 17.65 6.10 31.55
N LEU A 599 18.76 5.97 32.28
CA LEU A 599 19.49 7.12 32.84
C LEU A 599 20.06 8.04 31.76
N SER A 600 20.60 7.47 30.68
CA SER A 600 21.18 8.25 29.60
C SER A 600 20.13 9.03 28.78
N LEU A 601 18.92 8.47 28.64
CA LEU A 601 17.81 9.13 27.95
C LEU A 601 17.15 10.23 28.81
N SER A 602 17.01 10.01 30.12
CA SER A 602 16.46 11.03 31.03
C SER A 602 17.39 12.24 31.18
N GLY A 603 18.72 12.02 31.21
CA GLY A 603 19.70 13.11 31.30
C GLY A 603 19.79 14.01 30.06
N GLN A 604 19.42 13.52 28.87
CA GLN A 604 19.41 14.33 27.65
C GLN A 604 18.17 15.23 27.52
N ILE A 605 17.08 14.91 28.22
CA ILE A 605 15.84 15.70 28.21
C ILE A 605 15.98 16.96 29.10
N GLU A 606 16.75 16.87 30.19
CA GLU A 606 16.97 18.00 31.11
C GLU A 606 18.03 19.01 30.59
N ALA A 607 18.95 18.60 29.71
CA ALA A 607 19.98 19.48 29.16
C ALA A 607 19.49 20.40 28.01
N GLY A 608 18.30 20.12 27.44
CA GLY A 608 17.73 20.90 26.32
C GLY A 608 16.97 22.17 26.73
N SER A 609 16.73 22.39 28.02
CA SER A 609 15.90 23.48 28.55
C SER A 609 16.67 24.66 29.15
N SER A 610 18.00 24.67 29.09
CA SER A 610 18.82 25.81 29.54
C SER A 610 19.86 26.22 28.49
N LEU A 611 19.52 27.18 27.63
CA LEU A 611 20.50 27.97 26.87
C LEU A 611 20.38 29.45 27.26
N PRO A 612 21.50 30.20 27.34
CA PRO A 612 21.52 31.57 27.83
C PRO A 612 21.09 32.58 26.76
N ALA A 613 20.53 33.71 27.22
CA ALA A 613 20.10 34.82 26.37
C ALA A 613 21.27 35.46 25.59
N PRO A 614 21.05 35.89 24.33
CA PRO A 614 22.08 36.54 23.51
C PRO A 614 22.29 38.01 23.92
N PRO A 615 23.48 38.58 23.67
CA PRO A 615 23.79 39.96 24.05
C PRO A 615 23.12 40.99 23.13
N GLU A 616 22.78 42.13 23.73
CA GLU A 616 22.09 43.27 23.11
C GLU A 616 22.86 43.90 21.94
N PRO A 617 22.19 44.25 20.82
CA PRO A 617 22.69 45.23 19.86
C PRO A 617 22.17 46.63 20.18
N SER A 618 23.10 47.58 20.19
CA SER A 618 22.88 49.00 20.41
C SER A 618 22.07 49.68 19.30
N ALA A 619 21.36 50.72 19.72
CA ALA A 619 20.28 51.41 19.02
C ALA A 619 20.66 52.12 17.72
N THR A 620 19.75 52.12 16.74
CA THR A 620 19.33 53.33 15.99
C THR A 620 18.00 53.12 15.25
N HIS A 621 16.98 53.81 15.77
CA HIS A 621 15.84 54.48 15.11
C HIS A 621 14.87 53.82 14.09
N TYR A 622 13.59 53.78 14.54
CA TYR A 622 12.29 53.90 13.85
C TYR A 622 11.88 52.79 12.84
N SER A 623 10.63 52.32 12.71
CA SER A 623 9.32 52.61 13.32
C SER A 623 8.31 51.57 12.78
N LYS A 624 7.48 50.99 13.67
CA LYS A 624 6.11 50.46 13.50
C LYS A 624 5.75 49.65 12.22
N CYS A 625 5.34 48.38 12.40
CA CYS A 625 3.92 47.98 12.27
C CYS A 625 3.66 46.53 12.73
N HIS A 626 2.58 46.35 13.48
CA HIS A 626 1.99 45.06 13.90
C HIS A 626 1.12 44.42 12.81
N ARG A 627 1.00 43.08 12.89
CA ARG A 627 -0.09 42.14 12.48
C ARG A 627 0.54 40.97 11.71
N GLY A 628 0.22 39.70 11.93
CA GLY A 628 -0.73 39.00 12.79
C GLY A 628 -0.65 37.53 12.35
N LEU A 629 -0.53 36.60 13.31
CA LEU A 629 -0.38 35.16 13.07
C LEU A 629 -1.66 34.58 12.46
N GLY A 630 -1.55 34.01 11.26
CA GLY A 630 -2.61 33.28 10.56
C GLY A 630 -2.13 31.88 10.18
N LEU A 631 -3.04 30.91 10.35
CA LEU A 631 -2.88 29.47 10.21
C LEU A 631 -2.24 29.02 8.89
N LEU A 632 -1.39 28.00 8.98
CA LEU A 632 -0.70 27.33 7.87
C LEU A 632 -1.70 26.59 6.96
N SER A 633 -1.57 26.82 5.65
CA SER A 633 -2.21 26.05 4.58
C SER A 633 -1.38 24.79 4.24
N PRO A 634 -1.97 23.72 3.67
CA PRO A 634 -1.24 22.49 3.39
C PRO A 634 -0.31 22.61 2.17
N SER A 635 0.92 22.10 2.35
CA SER A 635 1.94 21.67 1.37
C SER A 635 2.40 22.63 0.25
N PRO A 636 3.68 23.07 0.22
CA PRO A 636 4.22 23.90 -0.85
C PRO A 636 4.88 23.03 -1.94
N GLU A 637 4.11 22.49 -2.88
CA GLU A 637 4.67 21.91 -4.12
C GLU A 637 4.39 22.76 -5.38
N LEU A 638 3.68 23.88 -5.22
CA LEU A 638 3.45 24.84 -6.28
C LEU A 638 4.40 26.03 -6.15
N LYS A 639 5.67 25.86 -6.57
CA LYS A 639 6.55 26.89 -7.15
C LYS A 639 7.99 26.36 -7.32
N GLN A 640 8.25 25.66 -8.42
CA GLN A 640 9.61 25.62 -8.98
C GLN A 640 9.59 26.30 -10.35
N LYS A 641 10.14 27.52 -10.41
CA LYS A 641 10.41 28.22 -11.67
C LYS A 641 11.63 27.56 -12.33
N ARG A 642 11.46 27.13 -13.58
CA ARG A 642 12.52 26.54 -14.43
C ARG A 642 13.49 27.61 -14.94
N HIS A 643 14.78 27.29 -14.99
CA HIS A 643 15.70 27.92 -15.92
C HIS A 643 15.35 27.50 -17.36
N LYS A 644 15.44 28.45 -18.31
CA LYS A 644 15.29 28.18 -19.74
C LYS A 644 16.44 27.29 -20.21
N SER A 645 16.15 26.13 -20.81
CA SER A 645 17.14 25.40 -21.60
C SER A 645 17.21 26.04 -22.98
N TYR A 646 18.40 26.54 -23.34
CA TYR A 646 18.74 26.76 -24.73
C TYR A 646 19.18 25.43 -25.31
N ALA A 647 18.32 24.82 -26.12
CA ALA A 647 18.73 23.83 -27.11
C ALA A 647 17.89 24.14 -28.35
N THR A 648 18.50 24.90 -29.24
CA THR A 648 18.10 25.02 -30.64
C THR A 648 18.96 24.03 -31.41
N LEU A 649 18.35 23.38 -32.40
CA LEU A 649 18.81 22.29 -33.28
C LEU A 649 18.40 20.90 -32.79
#